data_AF-A0A1Y4DMZ0-F1
#
_entry.id   AF-A0A1Y4DMZ0-F1
#
_cell.length_a   1.000
_cell.length_b   1.000
_cell.length_c   1.000
_cell.angle_alpha   90.00
_cell.angle_beta   90.00
_cell.angle_gamma   90.00
#
_symmetry.space_group_name_H-M   'P 1'
#
loop_
_entity.id
_entity.type
_entity.pdbx_description
1 polymer ?
#
loop_
_entity_poly.entity_id
_entity_poly.type
_entity_poly.pdbx_seq_one_letter_code
_entity_poly.pdbx_strand_id
1 'polypeptide(L)'
;MRNRIAVVAVCLSLVLAAALAPLGVSAEATEPEAESEEAVVEVADTPSQDVVTDDDPPQTDEVPDSGADQEEGDSADDSGSQGQGAETGEGDEEGEAPADETGDPTEGSDDETGEPEEAPAEVSTLSADPEPRAATSMKPMYRLYNPNSGEHFYTASNYEARSLVSAGWRYEGVGWMAPATSSTPVYRLYNPNAGDHHYTTSAYERDHLKSVGWRDEGIGWYSDDAKTVPLLRQYNPNARAGAHNFTASTYERDSLVKAGWRDEGIGWYGSGSAGDDPAHGLLTRTPIVGDSTASASTMAAYFKAMGRSYPSDVYSAYGAGSIDDFCRILEEEAKAEGVNPAVVFAQAMVETNNLRFGGRVSAAQCNFASLGVTGDNARGTDFSSYGSDAVRMGLRAQVQHLKAYATDAPLKNACVDAGYDAVPKGSAAYVELLGSGVWSGDSGYASKIVKILDAYAPTFVTSSEKSYSAVYNYEFYRTKYPDIAAAFGDDRAATLNHFLTLGVRERRQACATFSVQSYYNQYEDVRRAYGTNMLAICRHYIQYGKSEGRAGTGCSTLQGSWQYHNVAWAGQPNGYWCGPASGYMILRNVGANTSASGTPLTMGNVASYMGTTTSGTSFANRAFANGMNNWLGKSVYTTVHTPSYSTVRAAILDSYNNGYASAVDTQERRGGPHLNGHSNSTFSHIMVVDAYNLSSDTATIVDPGAGTIWGASAQKFSVNLNYLVTQFMQKEVFFDREHIGLHYAR
;
A
#
# COMPACT_ATOMS: atom_id res chain seq x y z
N MET A 1 23.68 -31.54 3.62
CA MET A 1 23.00 -31.42 4.94
C MET A 1 23.84 -30.80 6.07
N ARG A 2 24.98 -30.13 5.80
CA ARG A 2 25.62 -29.20 6.75
C ARG A 2 26.16 -28.04 5.90
N ASN A 3 25.45 -26.92 5.89
CA ASN A 3 25.85 -25.57 5.39
C ASN A 3 24.67 -24.62 5.11
N ARG A 4 23.45 -24.91 5.60
CA ARG A 4 22.31 -23.97 5.55
C ARG A 4 21.77 -23.53 6.92
N ILE A 5 22.56 -23.66 8.00
CA ILE A 5 22.12 -23.32 9.38
C ILE A 5 22.90 -22.12 9.97
N ALA A 6 23.91 -21.56 9.31
CA ALA A 6 24.75 -20.52 9.91
C ALA A 6 24.23 -19.07 9.76
N VAL A 7 23.20 -18.80 8.96
CA VAL A 7 22.74 -17.42 8.68
C VAL A 7 21.55 -16.99 9.56
N VAL A 8 20.87 -17.92 10.23
CA VAL A 8 19.67 -17.62 11.05
C VAL A 8 19.99 -17.47 12.56
N ALA A 9 21.18 -17.87 13.01
CA ALA A 9 21.53 -17.88 14.44
C ALA A 9 22.19 -16.58 14.97
N VAL A 10 22.55 -15.63 14.10
CA VAL A 10 23.28 -14.41 14.51
C VAL A 10 22.35 -13.31 15.01
N CYS A 11 21.08 -13.27 14.60
CA CYS A 11 20.14 -12.22 15.02
C CYS A 11 19.49 -12.44 16.40
N LEU A 12 19.55 -13.64 16.97
CA LEU A 12 18.89 -13.94 18.27
C LEU A 12 19.82 -13.78 19.49
N SER A 13 21.14 -13.66 19.28
CA SER A 13 22.13 -13.68 20.36
C SER A 13 22.50 -12.29 20.90
N LEU A 14 22.10 -11.20 20.24
CA LEU A 14 22.48 -9.83 20.60
C LEU A 14 21.46 -9.10 21.49
N VAL A 15 20.25 -9.65 21.68
CA VAL A 15 19.21 -9.03 22.53
C VAL A 15 19.39 -9.39 24.02
N LEU A 16 20.24 -10.38 24.36
CA LEU A 16 20.40 -10.84 25.75
C LEU A 16 21.63 -10.26 26.49
N ALA A 17 22.48 -9.47 25.85
CA ALA A 17 23.74 -8.98 26.44
C ALA A 17 23.68 -7.54 27.01
N ALA A 18 22.56 -6.82 26.88
CA ALA A 18 22.45 -5.42 27.33
C ALA A 18 21.80 -5.23 28.72
N ALA A 19 21.56 -6.31 29.47
CA ALA A 19 21.00 -6.23 30.81
C ALA A 19 21.88 -7.00 31.79
N LEU A 20 23.02 -6.42 32.20
CA LEU A 20 23.74 -6.68 33.47
C LEU A 20 25.10 -5.94 33.48
N ALA A 21 25.16 -4.75 34.08
CA ALA A 21 26.36 -4.25 34.78
C ALA A 21 25.97 -3.12 35.76
N PRO A 22 26.65 -2.99 36.93
CA PRO A 22 26.08 -2.39 38.13
C PRO A 22 26.45 -0.92 38.36
N LEU A 23 25.66 -0.30 39.24
CA LEU A 23 25.79 1.03 39.83
C LEU A 23 27.21 1.32 40.38
N GLY A 24 27.74 2.50 40.06
CA GLY A 24 29.01 3.03 40.57
C GLY A 24 29.04 4.57 40.58
N VAL A 25 29.54 5.11 41.69
CA VAL A 25 29.40 6.47 42.26
C VAL A 25 30.29 7.57 41.62
N SER A 26 29.72 8.79 41.60
CA SER A 26 30.27 10.17 41.74
C SER A 26 31.56 10.60 41.04
N ALA A 27 31.47 11.72 40.29
CA ALA A 27 32.38 12.86 40.45
C ALA A 27 31.77 14.16 39.87
N GLU A 28 31.98 15.22 40.64
CA GLU A 28 31.56 16.62 40.55
C GLU A 28 32.26 17.43 39.45
N ALA A 29 31.57 18.42 38.84
CA ALA A 29 32.16 19.71 38.43
C ALA A 29 31.11 20.70 37.85
N THR A 30 30.78 21.69 38.68
CA THR A 30 30.69 23.15 38.41
C THR A 30 29.78 23.73 37.31
N GLU A 31 28.78 24.50 37.77
CA GLU A 31 28.01 25.53 37.04
C GLU A 31 28.87 26.76 36.65
N PRO A 32 28.35 27.64 35.76
CA PRO A 32 27.79 28.89 36.30
C PRO A 32 26.43 29.34 35.69
N GLU A 33 25.87 30.30 36.43
CA GLU A 33 24.51 30.88 36.48
C GLU A 33 24.03 31.76 35.29
N ALA A 34 22.75 32.13 35.43
CA ALA A 34 21.98 33.28 34.89
C ALA A 34 21.16 33.01 33.60
N GLU A 35 19.88 33.37 33.47
CA GLU A 35 18.89 34.10 34.30
C GLU A 35 17.50 33.80 33.70
N SER A 36 16.45 33.68 34.53
CA SER A 36 15.06 33.53 34.08
C SER A 36 14.19 34.60 34.72
N GLU A 37 13.52 35.43 33.91
CA GLU A 37 12.42 36.29 34.35
C GLU A 37 11.07 35.58 34.08
N GLU A 38 10.36 35.29 35.16
CA GLU A 38 8.91 35.04 35.16
C GLU A 38 8.16 36.34 35.44
N ALA A 39 6.99 36.51 34.83
CA ALA A 39 5.97 37.45 35.27
C ALA A 39 4.68 36.70 35.60
N VAL A 40 4.37 36.64 36.89
CA VAL A 40 3.10 36.21 37.50
C VAL A 40 2.26 37.46 37.78
N VAL A 41 0.95 37.42 37.52
CA VAL A 41 -0.01 38.36 38.10
C VAL A 41 -1.24 37.60 38.61
N GLU A 42 -1.35 37.51 39.93
CA GLU A 42 -2.60 37.49 40.71
C GLU A 42 -2.53 38.73 41.64
N VAL A 43 -3.54 39.32 42.28
CA VAL A 43 -4.89 38.94 42.73
C VAL A 43 -5.62 40.27 43.09
N ALA A 44 -6.96 40.29 43.15
CA ALA A 44 -7.71 40.86 44.30
C ALA A 44 -9.23 40.69 44.17
N ASP A 45 -9.88 40.60 45.33
CA ASP A 45 -11.16 39.94 45.63
C ASP A 45 -12.16 40.94 46.30
N THR A 46 -13.46 40.82 45.97
CA THR A 46 -14.76 41.13 46.68
C THR A 46 -15.02 42.44 47.48
N PRO A 47 -16.25 42.74 48.04
CA PRO A 47 -17.67 42.30 47.82
C PRO A 47 -18.75 43.45 47.82
N SER A 48 -20.05 43.14 47.59
CA SER A 48 -21.29 43.79 48.17
C SER A 48 -22.57 43.17 47.57
N GLN A 49 -23.43 42.44 48.31
CA GLN A 49 -24.53 42.78 49.26
C GLN A 49 -25.97 42.87 48.67
N ASP A 50 -26.89 42.28 49.45
CA ASP A 50 -28.29 41.82 49.22
C ASP A 50 -29.39 42.90 49.09
N VAL A 51 -30.58 42.54 48.52
CA VAL A 51 -31.95 42.73 49.10
C VAL A 51 -33.00 41.80 48.44
N VAL A 52 -33.54 40.87 49.26
CA VAL A 52 -34.91 40.31 49.50
C VAL A 52 -36.12 40.67 48.60
N THR A 53 -36.94 39.66 48.22
CA THR A 53 -38.38 39.52 48.63
C THR A 53 -38.99 38.14 48.29
N ASP A 54 -39.80 37.68 49.23
CA ASP A 54 -40.51 36.38 49.38
C ASP A 54 -41.67 36.15 48.40
N ASP A 55 -42.02 34.88 48.14
CA ASP A 55 -43.32 34.28 48.52
C ASP A 55 -43.40 32.79 48.10
N ASP A 56 -43.95 31.96 48.99
CA ASP A 56 -44.09 30.49 48.91
C ASP A 56 -45.62 30.10 48.96
N PRO A 57 -46.06 28.82 49.04
CA PRO A 57 -46.91 28.12 48.05
C PRO A 57 -48.32 27.70 48.57
N PRO A 58 -49.02 26.74 47.92
CA PRO A 58 -49.57 25.59 48.68
C PRO A 58 -49.48 24.21 47.94
N GLN A 59 -49.06 23.11 48.59
CA GLN A 59 -49.83 22.04 49.32
C GLN A 59 -50.80 21.19 48.47
N THR A 60 -50.44 19.94 48.11
CA THR A 60 -50.76 18.61 48.70
C THR A 60 -52.23 18.15 48.58
N ASP A 61 -52.48 16.93 48.06
CA ASP A 61 -53.04 15.81 48.85
C ASP A 61 -53.33 14.53 48.02
N GLU A 62 -52.83 13.41 48.57
CA GLU A 62 -53.41 12.07 48.76
C GLU A 62 -53.80 11.08 47.63
N VAL A 63 -53.35 9.84 47.88
CA VAL A 63 -53.62 8.48 47.35
C VAL A 63 -54.97 7.99 47.96
N PRO A 64 -55.84 7.12 47.37
CA PRO A 64 -55.49 5.69 47.18
C PRO A 64 -56.23 4.79 46.16
N ASP A 65 -55.52 3.72 45.79
CA ASP A 65 -55.91 2.28 45.75
C ASP A 65 -56.95 1.69 44.75
N SER A 66 -56.56 0.49 44.28
CA SER A 66 -57.34 -0.72 43.96
C SER A 66 -57.75 -1.08 42.51
N GLY A 67 -57.51 -2.37 42.19
CA GLY A 67 -58.23 -3.22 41.21
C GLY A 67 -57.68 -3.17 39.78
N ALA A 68 -56.92 -4.14 39.25
CA ALA A 68 -57.17 -5.58 39.04
C ALA A 68 -58.34 -5.90 38.07
N ASP A 69 -57.93 -6.52 36.96
CA ASP A 69 -58.56 -7.64 36.24
C ASP A 69 -59.69 -7.45 35.21
N GLN A 70 -59.46 -8.17 34.08
CA GLN A 70 -60.43 -8.86 33.19
C GLN A 70 -61.25 -7.98 32.23
N GLU A 71 -61.64 -8.40 31.02
CA GLU A 71 -61.41 -9.55 30.14
C GLU A 71 -62.04 -9.19 28.77
N GLU A 72 -61.60 -9.88 27.71
CA GLU A 72 -62.33 -10.25 26.48
C GLU A 72 -62.86 -9.24 25.43
N GLY A 73 -62.73 -9.68 24.17
CA GLY A 73 -63.75 -9.53 23.11
C GLY A 73 -63.42 -8.53 22.00
N ASP A 74 -62.76 -8.87 20.88
CA ASP A 74 -63.19 -9.65 19.70
C ASP A 74 -63.64 -8.77 18.51
N SER A 75 -63.24 -9.21 17.29
CA SER A 75 -63.73 -8.84 15.94
C SER A 75 -63.51 -7.39 15.43
N ALA A 76 -63.35 -7.07 14.14
CA ALA A 76 -63.10 -7.75 12.86
C ALA A 76 -62.92 -6.63 11.79
N ASP A 77 -62.59 -7.04 10.55
CA ASP A 77 -62.71 -6.34 9.26
C ASP A 77 -61.60 -5.33 8.87
N ASP A 78 -61.19 -5.19 7.61
CA ASP A 78 -61.37 -5.93 6.34
C ASP A 78 -60.51 -5.20 5.26
N SER A 79 -60.23 -5.91 4.17
CA SER A 79 -59.73 -5.49 2.84
C SER A 79 -58.20 -5.30 2.68
N GLY A 80 -57.47 -6.00 1.81
CA GLY A 80 -57.82 -6.92 0.72
C GLY A 80 -57.39 -6.36 -0.64
N SER A 81 -56.37 -6.96 -1.28
CA SER A 81 -56.30 -7.19 -2.74
C SER A 81 -54.97 -7.86 -3.15
N GLN A 82 -55.06 -9.13 -3.56
CA GLN A 82 -54.17 -9.79 -4.52
C GLN A 82 -54.99 -10.09 -5.79
N GLY A 83 -54.33 -10.13 -6.94
CA GLY A 83 -54.88 -10.69 -8.18
C GLY A 83 -53.85 -11.58 -8.87
N GLN A 84 -54.16 -12.87 -8.96
CA GLN A 84 -53.55 -13.86 -9.84
C GLN A 84 -54.31 -13.95 -11.17
N GLY A 85 -53.67 -14.53 -12.19
CA GLY A 85 -54.33 -15.13 -13.35
C GLY A 85 -53.40 -16.14 -14.02
N ALA A 86 -53.84 -17.41 -14.05
CA ALA A 86 -53.20 -18.55 -14.71
C ALA A 86 -53.88 -18.85 -16.07
N GLU A 87 -53.25 -19.64 -16.95
CA GLU A 87 -53.85 -20.89 -17.51
C GLU A 87 -52.99 -21.61 -18.59
N THR A 88 -53.01 -22.96 -18.50
CA THR A 88 -52.92 -24.03 -19.55
C THR A 88 -51.62 -24.18 -20.38
N GLY A 89 -51.12 -25.36 -20.79
CA GLY A 89 -51.54 -26.78 -20.75
C GLY A 89 -50.70 -27.57 -21.80
N GLU A 90 -50.67 -28.92 -21.71
CA GLU A 90 -50.09 -29.92 -22.66
C GLU A 90 -48.54 -30.09 -22.60
N GLY A 91 -47.92 -31.28 -22.60
CA GLY A 91 -48.32 -32.66 -22.95
C GLY A 91 -47.25 -33.27 -23.88
N ASP A 92 -46.89 -34.55 -23.70
CA ASP A 92 -46.05 -35.42 -24.57
C ASP A 92 -44.51 -35.39 -24.35
N GLU A 93 -43.73 -36.47 -24.43
CA GLU A 93 -43.80 -37.92 -24.19
C GLU A 93 -42.38 -38.48 -24.54
N GLU A 94 -41.89 -39.48 -23.77
CA GLU A 94 -40.94 -40.57 -24.11
C GLU A 94 -39.50 -40.26 -24.62
N GLY A 95 -38.42 -40.84 -24.03
CA GLY A 95 -37.90 -42.21 -24.26
C GLY A 95 -36.88 -42.16 -25.43
N GLU A 96 -35.67 -42.71 -25.47
CA GLU A 96 -34.96 -43.80 -24.80
C GLU A 96 -33.43 -43.64 -25.10
N ALA A 97 -32.58 -44.27 -24.30
CA ALA A 97 -31.24 -44.76 -24.70
C ALA A 97 -31.36 -46.30 -24.95
N PRO A 98 -30.34 -47.13 -25.31
CA PRO A 98 -28.90 -46.90 -25.54
C PRO A 98 -28.28 -47.79 -26.69
N ALA A 99 -26.93 -47.82 -26.74
CA ALA A 99 -25.99 -48.92 -27.05
C ALA A 99 -25.93 -49.60 -28.44
N ASP A 100 -24.70 -49.77 -28.95
CA ASP A 100 -24.05 -50.99 -29.52
C ASP A 100 -22.83 -50.60 -30.40
N GLU A 101 -21.78 -51.38 -30.66
CA GLU A 101 -21.21 -52.64 -30.15
C GLU A 101 -19.80 -52.76 -30.81
N THR A 102 -18.92 -53.56 -30.18
CA THR A 102 -17.85 -54.46 -30.71
C THR A 102 -17.43 -54.42 -32.19
N GLY A 103 -16.20 -54.72 -32.63
CA GLY A 103 -15.00 -55.33 -32.06
C GLY A 103 -14.10 -55.88 -33.21
N ASP A 104 -12.77 -55.75 -33.05
CA ASP A 104 -11.62 -56.65 -33.41
C ASP A 104 -11.52 -57.38 -34.79
N PRO A 105 -10.46 -58.17 -35.15
CA PRO A 105 -8.98 -58.14 -34.93
C PRO A 105 -8.16 -58.31 -36.24
N THR A 106 -6.80 -58.31 -36.14
CA THR A 106 -5.84 -59.40 -36.55
C THR A 106 -4.41 -58.87 -36.83
N GLU A 107 -3.40 -59.29 -36.04
CA GLU A 107 -2.25 -60.23 -36.34
C GLU A 107 -1.12 -59.65 -37.21
N GLY A 108 0.19 -59.86 -37.01
CA GLY A 108 1.03 -60.72 -36.13
C GLY A 108 2.52 -60.26 -36.24
N SER A 109 3.36 -60.48 -35.20
CA SER A 109 4.47 -61.47 -35.12
C SER A 109 5.80 -60.93 -35.72
N ASP A 110 7.06 -61.07 -35.23
CA ASP A 110 7.78 -62.01 -34.35
C ASP A 110 9.15 -61.42 -33.91
N ASP A 111 9.58 -61.69 -32.65
CA ASP A 111 10.90 -62.22 -32.17
C ASP A 111 12.26 -61.65 -32.67
N GLU A 112 13.40 -61.62 -31.94
CA GLU A 112 13.90 -62.37 -30.78
C GLU A 112 15.20 -61.70 -30.23
N THR A 113 15.51 -61.93 -28.94
CA THR A 113 16.84 -62.10 -28.29
C THR A 113 17.79 -60.92 -27.93
N GLY A 114 18.20 -60.89 -26.65
CA GLY A 114 19.56 -60.50 -26.24
C GLY A 114 19.73 -59.74 -24.91
N GLU A 115 19.61 -60.41 -23.77
CA GLU A 115 20.14 -60.00 -22.44
C GLU A 115 21.69 -60.06 -22.41
N PRO A 116 22.43 -59.29 -21.57
CA PRO A 116 22.53 -59.63 -20.13
C PRO A 116 22.72 -58.46 -19.13
N GLU A 117 22.68 -58.88 -17.87
CA GLU A 117 22.72 -58.19 -16.58
C GLU A 117 24.12 -57.73 -16.12
N GLU A 118 24.10 -56.82 -15.12
CA GLU A 118 25.13 -56.38 -14.15
C GLU A 118 25.96 -55.08 -14.38
N ALA A 119 26.01 -54.32 -13.28
CA ALA A 119 26.43 -52.92 -13.03
C ALA A 119 27.96 -52.76 -12.81
N PRO A 120 28.54 -51.66 -12.22
CA PRO A 120 28.04 -50.32 -11.86
C PRO A 120 29.02 -49.13 -12.17
N ALA A 121 28.53 -47.90 -11.86
CA ALA A 121 29.24 -46.70 -11.37
C ALA A 121 30.06 -45.75 -12.31
N GLU A 122 29.57 -44.49 -12.32
CA GLU A 122 30.28 -43.20 -12.21
C GLU A 122 30.69 -42.32 -13.43
N VAL A 123 30.08 -41.11 -13.42
CA VAL A 123 30.56 -39.75 -13.80
C VAL A 123 30.68 -39.35 -15.28
N SER A 124 30.11 -38.17 -15.60
CA SER A 124 30.39 -37.20 -16.71
C SER A 124 29.07 -36.77 -17.37
N THR A 125 28.70 -35.53 -17.70
CA THR A 125 29.24 -34.15 -17.65
C THR A 125 28.07 -33.22 -18.00
N LEU A 126 28.17 -31.93 -17.65
CA LEU A 126 27.28 -30.85 -18.09
C LEU A 126 27.09 -30.82 -19.62
N SER A 127 25.86 -30.49 -20.06
CA SER A 127 25.51 -29.32 -20.89
C SER A 127 24.44 -29.62 -21.95
N ALA A 128 23.33 -28.89 -21.86
CA ALA A 128 22.60 -28.33 -22.98
C ALA A 128 21.74 -27.19 -22.40
N ASP A 129 22.22 -25.95 -22.54
CA ASP A 129 21.42 -24.75 -22.28
C ASP A 129 20.20 -24.72 -23.22
N PRO A 130 19.01 -24.31 -22.76
CA PRO A 130 17.91 -24.02 -23.66
C PRO A 130 18.19 -22.76 -24.48
N GLU A 131 17.79 -22.78 -25.75
CA GLU A 131 17.93 -21.66 -26.69
C GLU A 131 17.45 -20.31 -26.12
N PRO A 132 18.08 -19.19 -26.52
CA PRO A 132 17.70 -17.87 -26.04
C PRO A 132 16.31 -17.49 -26.54
N ARG A 133 15.35 -17.39 -25.61
CA ARG A 133 14.02 -16.81 -25.84
C ARG A 133 14.18 -15.43 -26.49
N ALA A 134 13.65 -15.28 -27.71
CA ALA A 134 13.58 -13.99 -28.38
C ALA A 134 12.91 -12.97 -27.44
N ALA A 135 13.58 -11.85 -27.17
CA ALA A 135 13.05 -10.79 -26.32
C ALA A 135 11.80 -10.22 -26.98
N THR A 136 10.62 -10.56 -26.46
CA THR A 136 9.34 -10.04 -26.95
C THR A 136 9.33 -8.53 -26.78
N SER A 137 9.21 -7.78 -27.88
CA SER A 137 9.02 -6.32 -27.81
C SER A 137 7.73 -6.02 -27.04
N MET A 138 7.76 -5.08 -26.10
CA MET A 138 6.62 -4.72 -25.24
C MET A 138 6.25 -3.25 -25.46
N LYS A 139 4.97 -2.93 -25.30
CA LYS A 139 4.41 -1.57 -25.38
C LYS A 139 3.80 -1.18 -24.03
N PRO A 140 4.06 0.05 -23.54
CA PRO A 140 3.37 0.54 -22.36
C PRO A 140 1.89 0.77 -22.67
N MET A 141 1.02 0.42 -21.74
CA MET A 141 -0.38 0.81 -21.79
C MET A 141 -0.62 2.03 -20.90
N TYR A 142 -0.81 3.19 -21.50
CA TYR A 142 -1.11 4.44 -20.81
C TYR A 142 -2.54 4.41 -20.28
N ARG A 143 -2.72 4.76 -19.00
CA ARG A 143 -4.01 4.88 -18.30
C ARG A 143 -4.31 6.36 -18.07
N LEU A 144 -5.51 6.79 -18.45
CA LEU A 144 -5.99 8.15 -18.27
C LEU A 144 -7.36 8.11 -17.62
N TYR A 145 -7.62 9.06 -16.73
CA TYR A 145 -8.90 9.22 -16.05
C TYR A 145 -9.55 10.55 -16.44
N ASN A 146 -10.81 10.50 -16.83
CA ASN A 146 -11.60 11.68 -17.10
C ASN A 146 -12.33 12.13 -15.81
N PRO A 147 -11.94 13.25 -15.18
CA PRO A 147 -12.59 13.71 -13.95
C PRO A 147 -14.05 14.16 -14.17
N ASN A 148 -14.45 14.44 -15.40
CA ASN A 148 -15.80 14.92 -15.73
C ASN A 148 -16.80 13.78 -15.97
N SER A 149 -16.35 12.65 -16.52
CA SER A 149 -17.20 11.49 -16.82
C SER A 149 -16.99 10.30 -15.89
N GLY A 150 -15.85 10.23 -15.19
CA GLY A 150 -15.44 9.05 -14.42
C GLY A 150 -14.87 7.91 -15.26
N GLU A 151 -14.68 8.12 -16.57
CA GLU A 151 -14.17 7.12 -17.51
C GLU A 151 -12.65 6.92 -17.37
N HIS A 152 -12.19 5.69 -17.57
CA HIS A 152 -10.78 5.39 -17.82
C HIS A 152 -10.55 5.07 -19.30
N PHE A 153 -9.51 5.69 -19.87
CA PHE A 153 -9.05 5.42 -21.22
C PHE A 153 -7.67 4.75 -21.20
N TYR A 154 -7.53 3.69 -22.01
CA TYR A 154 -6.32 2.90 -22.14
C TYR A 154 -5.82 2.92 -23.58
N THR A 155 -4.53 3.25 -23.76
CA THR A 155 -3.92 3.30 -25.10
C THR A 155 -2.44 2.95 -25.08
N ALA A 156 -1.99 2.26 -26.13
CA ALA A 156 -0.57 2.07 -26.43
C ALA A 156 0.04 3.28 -27.18
N SER A 157 -0.80 4.24 -27.61
CA SER A 157 -0.38 5.44 -28.34
C SER A 157 -0.08 6.59 -27.39
N ASN A 158 1.19 6.97 -27.31
CA ASN A 158 1.60 8.15 -26.54
C ASN A 158 0.95 9.44 -27.07
N TYR A 159 0.71 9.53 -28.38
CA TYR A 159 0.07 10.67 -29.01
C TYR A 159 -1.39 10.84 -28.55
N GLU A 160 -2.16 9.75 -28.49
CA GLU A 160 -3.53 9.78 -27.98
C GLU A 160 -3.55 10.19 -26.49
N ALA A 161 -2.67 9.60 -25.68
CA ALA A 161 -2.56 9.95 -24.27
C ALA A 161 -2.26 11.46 -24.08
N ARG A 162 -1.30 12.02 -24.82
CA ARG A 162 -0.97 13.45 -24.75
C ARG A 162 -2.13 14.34 -25.19
N SER A 163 -2.84 13.95 -26.25
CA SER A 163 -3.98 14.70 -26.76
C SER A 163 -5.12 14.77 -25.74
N LEU A 164 -5.37 13.67 -25.04
CA LEU A 164 -6.38 13.61 -23.97
C LEU A 164 -5.97 14.43 -22.74
N VAL A 165 -4.70 14.41 -22.35
CA VAL A 165 -4.18 15.29 -21.28
C VAL A 165 -4.39 16.75 -21.64
N SER A 166 -4.06 17.15 -22.87
CA SER A 166 -4.33 18.52 -23.36
C SER A 166 -5.82 18.86 -23.39
N ALA A 167 -6.69 17.85 -23.51
CA ALA A 167 -8.15 17.99 -23.42
C ALA A 167 -8.69 17.93 -21.98
N GLY A 168 -7.82 17.93 -20.95
CA GLY A 168 -8.20 18.00 -19.54
C GLY A 168 -8.35 16.64 -18.83
N TRP A 169 -7.93 15.54 -19.45
CA TRP A 169 -7.88 14.24 -18.80
C TRP A 169 -6.67 14.14 -17.86
N ARG A 170 -6.81 13.42 -16.76
CA ARG A 170 -5.72 13.14 -15.83
C ARG A 170 -4.94 11.93 -16.31
N TYR A 171 -3.64 12.11 -16.58
CA TYR A 171 -2.75 10.98 -16.82
C TYR A 171 -2.47 10.26 -15.51
N GLU A 172 -2.74 8.95 -15.47
CA GLU A 172 -2.55 8.11 -14.29
C GLU A 172 -1.34 7.18 -14.41
N GLY A 173 -0.61 7.28 -15.53
CA GLY A 173 0.61 6.53 -15.74
C GLY A 173 0.48 5.35 -16.69
N VAL A 174 1.39 4.38 -16.57
CA VAL A 174 1.35 3.13 -17.35
C VAL A 174 0.70 2.08 -16.47
N GLY A 175 -0.46 1.57 -16.88
CA GLY A 175 -1.21 0.56 -16.12
C GLY A 175 -0.58 -0.84 -16.18
N TRP A 176 -0.02 -1.22 -17.34
CA TRP A 176 0.73 -2.47 -17.54
C TRP A 176 1.59 -2.40 -18.81
N MET A 177 2.43 -3.41 -19.03
CA MET A 177 3.11 -3.64 -20.29
C MET A 177 2.35 -4.70 -21.10
N ALA A 178 2.08 -4.42 -22.38
CA ALA A 178 1.47 -5.37 -23.30
C ALA A 178 2.52 -5.88 -24.30
N PRO A 179 2.47 -7.15 -24.75
CA PRO A 179 3.30 -7.59 -25.86
C PRO A 179 2.98 -6.78 -27.12
N ALA A 180 3.99 -6.52 -27.95
CA ALA A 180 3.81 -5.84 -29.23
C ALA A 180 2.94 -6.66 -30.19
N THR A 181 3.00 -7.99 -30.08
CA THR A 181 2.23 -8.99 -30.84
C THR A 181 2.01 -10.24 -29.99
N SER A 182 0.84 -10.87 -30.09
CA SER A 182 0.56 -12.22 -29.58
C SER A 182 -0.56 -12.87 -30.38
N SER A 183 -0.94 -14.11 -30.03
CA SER A 183 -2.11 -14.79 -30.62
C SER A 183 -3.45 -14.31 -30.06
N THR A 184 -3.45 -13.52 -28.97
CA THR A 184 -4.65 -13.09 -28.27
C THR A 184 -4.85 -11.56 -28.39
N PRO A 185 -5.64 -11.07 -29.37
CA PRO A 185 -5.90 -9.64 -29.53
C PRO A 185 -6.83 -9.08 -28.45
N VAL A 186 -6.66 -7.81 -28.11
CA VAL A 186 -7.61 -7.00 -27.32
C VAL A 186 -8.19 -5.92 -28.23
N TYR A 187 -9.49 -6.03 -28.52
CA TYR A 187 -10.23 -5.11 -29.37
C TYR A 187 -10.64 -3.86 -28.59
N ARG A 188 -10.53 -2.69 -29.24
CA ARG A 188 -11.01 -1.41 -28.74
C ARG A 188 -12.28 -1.01 -29.48
N LEU A 189 -13.33 -0.69 -28.74
CA LEU A 189 -14.59 -0.22 -29.28
C LEU A 189 -14.96 1.12 -28.70
N TYR A 190 -15.54 1.99 -29.51
CA TYR A 190 -16.01 3.31 -29.11
C TYR A 190 -17.51 3.43 -29.28
N ASN A 191 -18.19 3.94 -28.26
CA ASN A 191 -19.62 4.22 -28.31
C ASN A 191 -19.86 5.71 -28.63
N PRO A 192 -20.32 6.04 -29.85
CA PRO A 192 -20.53 7.44 -30.23
C PRO A 192 -21.68 8.13 -29.48
N ASN A 193 -22.58 7.37 -28.86
CA ASN A 193 -23.77 7.92 -28.20
C ASN A 193 -23.52 8.30 -26.73
N ALA A 194 -22.59 7.61 -26.07
CA ALA A 194 -22.25 7.83 -24.67
C ALA A 194 -20.84 8.38 -24.47
N GLY A 195 -19.99 8.29 -25.49
CA GLY A 195 -18.62 8.78 -25.45
C GLY A 195 -17.63 7.85 -24.73
N ASP A 196 -18.02 6.61 -24.43
CA ASP A 196 -17.22 5.63 -23.69
C ASP A 196 -16.48 4.64 -24.60
N HIS A 197 -15.38 4.08 -24.07
CA HIS A 197 -14.62 3.00 -24.69
C HIS A 197 -14.78 1.66 -23.96
N HIS A 198 -14.80 0.58 -24.75
CA HIS A 198 -14.78 -0.80 -24.25
C HIS A 198 -13.60 -1.58 -24.81
N TYR A 199 -13.10 -2.52 -24.00
CA TYR A 199 -11.95 -3.33 -24.33
C TYR A 199 -12.24 -4.81 -24.06
N THR A 200 -12.01 -5.66 -25.05
CA THR A 200 -12.32 -7.09 -24.92
C THR A 200 -11.43 -7.99 -25.77
N THR A 201 -11.13 -9.18 -25.26
CA THR A 201 -10.53 -10.28 -26.03
C THR A 201 -11.57 -11.09 -26.81
N SER A 202 -12.86 -10.92 -26.50
CA SER A 202 -13.95 -11.67 -27.13
C SER A 202 -14.34 -11.04 -28.47
N ALA A 203 -14.06 -11.76 -29.56
CA ALA A 203 -14.54 -11.39 -30.89
C ALA A 203 -16.09 -11.35 -30.94
N TYR A 204 -16.77 -12.21 -30.18
CA TYR A 204 -18.23 -12.23 -30.08
C TYR A 204 -18.77 -10.95 -29.42
N GLU A 205 -18.18 -10.52 -28.31
CA GLU A 205 -18.58 -9.28 -27.62
C GLU A 205 -18.36 -8.06 -28.52
N ARG A 206 -17.21 -8.01 -29.22
CA ARG A 206 -16.93 -6.99 -30.22
C ARG A 206 -18.00 -6.96 -31.32
N ASP A 207 -18.32 -8.12 -31.91
CA ASP A 207 -19.25 -8.20 -33.04
C ASP A 207 -20.70 -7.89 -32.62
N HIS A 208 -21.08 -8.26 -31.39
CA HIS A 208 -22.35 -7.87 -30.82
C HIS A 208 -22.44 -6.35 -30.61
N LEU A 209 -21.43 -5.73 -29.98
CA LEU A 209 -21.38 -4.28 -29.75
C LEU A 209 -21.45 -3.49 -31.07
N LYS A 210 -20.74 -3.96 -32.11
CA LYS A 210 -20.86 -3.41 -33.47
C LYS A 210 -22.28 -3.46 -34.00
N SER A 211 -22.98 -4.58 -33.82
CA SER A 211 -24.36 -4.75 -34.29
C SER A 211 -25.34 -3.79 -33.61
N VAL A 212 -25.04 -3.35 -32.39
CA VAL A 212 -25.85 -2.37 -31.63
C VAL A 212 -25.30 -0.94 -31.71
N GLY A 213 -24.44 -0.65 -32.69
CA GLY A 213 -24.05 0.70 -33.07
C GLY A 213 -22.74 1.22 -32.49
N TRP A 214 -21.95 0.39 -31.81
CA TRP A 214 -20.59 0.76 -31.42
C TRP A 214 -19.65 0.74 -32.63
N ARG A 215 -18.65 1.63 -32.62
CA ARG A 215 -17.58 1.66 -33.62
C ARG A 215 -16.45 0.74 -33.19
N ASP A 216 -16.15 -0.24 -34.02
CA ASP A 216 -14.94 -1.06 -33.91
C ASP A 216 -13.72 -0.26 -34.36
N GLU A 217 -12.79 -0.03 -33.44
CA GLU A 217 -11.55 0.70 -33.71
C GLU A 217 -10.37 -0.26 -33.97
N GLY A 218 -10.63 -1.56 -34.01
CA GLY A 218 -9.65 -2.61 -34.28
C GLY A 218 -8.90 -3.08 -33.03
N ILE A 219 -7.71 -3.63 -33.25
CA ILE A 219 -6.85 -4.16 -32.18
C ILE A 219 -6.13 -2.99 -31.50
N GLY A 220 -6.43 -2.74 -30.23
CA GLY A 220 -5.71 -1.75 -29.43
C GLY A 220 -4.34 -2.26 -29.00
N TRP A 221 -4.28 -3.50 -28.52
CA TRP A 221 -3.07 -4.21 -28.11
C TRP A 221 -3.30 -5.72 -28.05
N TYR A 222 -2.30 -6.46 -27.58
CA TYR A 222 -2.33 -7.91 -27.44
C TYR A 222 -2.24 -8.33 -25.98
N SER A 223 -2.91 -9.41 -25.60
CA SER A 223 -2.76 -10.08 -24.31
C SER A 223 -1.49 -10.94 -24.30
N ASP A 224 -0.85 -11.06 -23.15
CA ASP A 224 0.27 -11.99 -22.96
C ASP A 224 -0.20 -13.44 -22.96
N ASP A 225 0.21 -14.21 -23.97
CA ASP A 225 -0.13 -15.64 -24.09
C ASP A 225 0.54 -16.47 -22.99
N ALA A 226 1.64 -15.98 -22.41
CA ALA A 226 2.28 -16.59 -21.24
C ALA A 226 1.53 -16.30 -19.92
N LYS A 227 0.47 -15.47 -19.97
CA LYS A 227 -0.43 -15.16 -18.85
C LYS A 227 0.29 -14.66 -17.60
N THR A 228 1.30 -13.83 -17.77
CA THR A 228 2.20 -13.51 -16.65
C THR A 228 1.62 -12.52 -15.63
N VAL A 229 0.89 -11.49 -16.07
CA VAL A 229 0.26 -10.50 -15.17
C VAL A 229 -1.24 -10.44 -15.44
N PRO A 230 -2.14 -10.84 -14.52
CA PRO A 230 -3.58 -10.78 -14.74
C PRO A 230 -4.10 -9.34 -14.69
N LEU A 231 -4.92 -8.95 -15.68
CA LEU A 231 -5.66 -7.68 -15.68
C LEU A 231 -7.12 -7.95 -15.35
N LEU A 232 -7.51 -7.49 -14.17
CA LEU A 232 -8.83 -7.63 -13.58
C LEU A 232 -9.76 -6.57 -14.17
N ARG A 233 -10.94 -7.00 -14.63
CA ARG A 233 -12.00 -6.17 -15.21
C ARG A 233 -13.09 -5.92 -14.18
N GLN A 234 -13.47 -4.66 -13.96
CA GLN A 234 -14.63 -4.31 -13.13
C GLN A 234 -15.58 -3.41 -13.90
N TYR A 235 -16.88 -3.63 -13.75
CA TYR A 235 -17.93 -2.84 -14.37
C TYR A 235 -18.68 -1.99 -13.35
N ASN A 236 -18.88 -0.70 -13.65
CA ASN A 236 -19.68 0.22 -12.86
C ASN A 236 -21.11 0.29 -13.40
N PRO A 237 -22.09 -0.40 -12.79
CA PRO A 237 -23.49 -0.29 -13.20
C PRO A 237 -24.11 1.07 -12.87
N ASN A 238 -23.47 1.88 -12.02
CA ASN A 238 -23.98 3.16 -11.55
C ASN A 238 -23.44 4.36 -12.34
N ALA A 239 -22.56 4.15 -13.32
CA ALA A 239 -22.08 5.20 -14.20
C ALA A 239 -23.17 5.59 -15.22
N ARG A 240 -23.24 6.88 -15.57
CA ARG A 240 -24.28 7.45 -16.45
C ARG A 240 -24.31 6.80 -17.84
N ALA A 241 -23.14 6.46 -18.36
CA ALA A 241 -22.94 5.41 -19.32
C ALA A 241 -22.00 4.43 -18.65
N GLY A 242 -22.36 3.15 -18.56
CA GLY A 242 -21.61 2.15 -17.81
C GLY A 242 -20.09 2.26 -18.03
N ALA A 243 -19.30 2.16 -16.97
CA ALA A 243 -17.84 2.38 -17.05
C ALA A 243 -17.09 1.10 -16.70
N HIS A 244 -16.00 0.81 -17.39
CA HIS A 244 -15.12 -0.30 -17.05
C HIS A 244 -13.79 0.19 -16.47
N ASN A 245 -13.27 -0.54 -15.49
CA ASN A 245 -11.92 -0.41 -14.99
C ASN A 245 -11.13 -1.68 -15.33
N PHE A 246 -9.90 -1.48 -15.78
CA PHE A 246 -8.94 -2.54 -15.99
C PHE A 246 -7.70 -2.27 -15.15
N THR A 247 -7.39 -3.22 -14.28
CA THR A 247 -6.32 -3.07 -13.32
C THR A 247 -5.59 -4.36 -13.08
N ALA A 248 -4.28 -4.25 -12.90
CA ALA A 248 -3.48 -5.35 -12.44
C ALA A 248 -3.50 -5.47 -10.89
N SER A 249 -4.12 -4.50 -10.21
CA SER A 249 -4.21 -4.44 -8.76
C SER A 249 -5.46 -5.14 -8.24
N THR A 250 -5.27 -6.23 -7.51
CA THR A 250 -6.34 -6.91 -6.75
C THR A 250 -6.99 -5.99 -5.71
N TYR A 251 -6.24 -5.02 -5.18
CA TYR A 251 -6.75 -4.05 -4.22
C TYR A 251 -7.69 -3.01 -4.85
N GLU A 252 -7.34 -2.47 -6.03
CA GLU A 252 -8.20 -1.53 -6.77
C GLU A 252 -9.51 -2.24 -7.15
N ARG A 253 -9.44 -3.49 -7.63
CA ARG A 253 -10.63 -4.33 -7.84
C ARG A 253 -11.47 -4.43 -6.56
N ASP A 254 -10.90 -4.87 -5.44
CA ASP A 254 -11.66 -5.09 -4.20
C ASP A 254 -12.33 -3.80 -3.70
N SER A 255 -11.64 -2.68 -3.86
CA SER A 255 -12.13 -1.35 -3.48
C SER A 255 -13.31 -0.91 -4.35
N LEU A 256 -13.23 -1.12 -5.67
CA LEU A 256 -14.31 -0.80 -6.60
C LEU A 256 -15.53 -1.71 -6.38
N VAL A 257 -15.30 -3.02 -6.17
CA VAL A 257 -16.38 -3.97 -5.86
C VAL A 257 -17.12 -3.55 -4.59
N LYS A 258 -16.38 -3.16 -3.55
CA LYS A 258 -16.97 -2.63 -2.33
C LYS A 258 -17.74 -1.31 -2.55
N ALA A 259 -17.32 -0.50 -3.52
CA ALA A 259 -18.03 0.70 -3.95
C ALA A 259 -19.23 0.43 -4.87
N GLY A 260 -19.64 -0.84 -5.05
CA GLY A 260 -20.80 -1.24 -5.82
C GLY A 260 -20.52 -1.56 -7.29
N TRP A 261 -19.24 -1.65 -7.68
CA TRP A 261 -18.87 -2.17 -8.99
C TRP A 261 -19.01 -3.70 -9.01
N ARG A 262 -19.17 -4.27 -10.20
CA ARG A 262 -19.21 -5.72 -10.42
C ARG A 262 -17.82 -6.20 -10.83
N ASP A 263 -17.31 -7.21 -10.15
CA ASP A 263 -16.12 -7.92 -10.60
C ASP A 263 -16.49 -8.82 -11.79
N GLU A 264 -15.77 -8.69 -12.89
CA GLU A 264 -15.98 -9.49 -14.09
C GLU A 264 -14.80 -10.44 -14.35
N GLY A 265 -13.89 -10.57 -13.38
CA GLY A 265 -12.76 -11.48 -13.44
C GLY A 265 -11.61 -10.94 -14.29
N ILE A 266 -10.84 -11.84 -14.90
CA ILE A 266 -9.66 -11.47 -15.71
C ILE A 266 -10.12 -11.13 -17.13
N GLY A 267 -9.87 -9.90 -17.57
CA GLY A 267 -10.12 -9.49 -18.96
C GLY A 267 -9.05 -10.01 -19.92
N TRP A 268 -7.77 -9.87 -19.55
CA TRP A 268 -6.60 -10.34 -20.31
C TRP A 268 -5.35 -10.36 -19.41
N TYR A 269 -4.18 -10.59 -20.01
CA TYR A 269 -2.89 -10.60 -19.33
C TYR A 269 -1.90 -9.60 -19.91
N GLY A 270 -1.09 -8.97 -19.07
CA GLY A 270 0.08 -8.17 -19.41
C GLY A 270 1.35 -9.01 -19.33
N SER A 271 2.46 -8.47 -19.85
CA SER A 271 3.79 -9.10 -19.84
C SER A 271 4.66 -8.59 -18.68
N GLY A 272 5.20 -9.50 -17.86
CA GLY A 272 6.08 -9.22 -16.72
C GLY A 272 6.43 -10.48 -15.91
N SER A 273 7.07 -10.36 -14.74
CA SER A 273 7.26 -11.51 -13.83
C SER A 273 6.08 -11.60 -12.86
N ALA A 274 5.57 -12.79 -12.56
CA ALA A 274 4.44 -13.01 -11.64
C ALA A 274 4.73 -12.66 -10.15
N GLY A 275 5.89 -12.07 -9.85
CA GLY A 275 6.26 -11.52 -8.53
C GLY A 275 6.50 -10.00 -8.54
N ASP A 276 6.39 -9.36 -9.70
CA ASP A 276 6.39 -7.91 -9.81
C ASP A 276 4.94 -7.47 -9.59
N ASP A 277 4.62 -6.97 -8.39
CA ASP A 277 3.34 -6.26 -8.15
C ASP A 277 3.19 -5.21 -9.27
N PRO A 278 2.17 -5.31 -10.13
CA PRO A 278 2.08 -4.48 -11.32
C PRO A 278 1.82 -2.99 -11.01
N ALA A 279 1.65 -2.61 -9.73
CA ALA A 279 1.84 -1.22 -9.27
C ALA A 279 3.29 -0.69 -9.42
N HIS A 280 4.28 -1.55 -9.67
CA HIS A 280 5.69 -1.14 -9.90
C HIS A 280 5.93 -0.44 -11.25
N GLY A 281 4.97 -0.42 -12.18
CA GLY A 281 5.10 0.26 -13.48
C GLY A 281 5.30 1.78 -13.41
N LEU A 282 4.96 2.38 -12.26
CA LEU A 282 5.17 3.81 -11.95
C LEU A 282 6.21 4.07 -10.84
N LEU A 283 6.53 3.07 -10.03
CA LEU A 283 7.37 3.20 -8.81
C LEU A 283 8.86 2.82 -9.03
N THR A 284 9.22 2.36 -10.22
CA THR A 284 10.60 2.02 -10.62
C THR A 284 11.32 3.15 -11.35
N ARG A 285 10.71 4.33 -11.44
CA ARG A 285 11.21 5.43 -12.28
C ARG A 285 12.10 6.40 -11.51
N THR A 286 13.06 6.98 -12.21
CA THR A 286 14.15 7.81 -11.69
C THR A 286 13.75 9.27 -11.84
N PRO A 287 13.43 10.00 -10.75
CA PRO A 287 12.99 11.38 -10.84
C PRO A 287 14.09 12.29 -11.40
N ILE A 288 13.70 13.19 -12.31
CA ILE A 288 14.62 14.20 -12.84
C ILE A 288 14.83 15.35 -11.84
N VAL A 289 13.79 15.71 -11.08
CA VAL A 289 13.84 16.72 -10.01
C VAL A 289 13.98 16.04 -8.65
N GLY A 290 14.83 16.61 -7.78
CA GLY A 290 15.12 16.10 -6.44
C GLY A 290 16.61 16.00 -6.13
N ASP A 291 16.94 15.54 -4.93
CA ASP A 291 18.32 15.36 -4.48
C ASP A 291 19.00 14.16 -5.18
N SER A 292 20.33 14.22 -5.29
CA SER A 292 21.17 13.12 -5.80
C SER A 292 21.79 12.35 -4.64
N THR A 293 21.95 11.03 -4.81
CA THR A 293 22.79 10.21 -3.93
C THR A 293 24.28 10.22 -4.32
N ALA A 294 24.62 10.69 -5.52
CA ALA A 294 26.00 10.89 -5.95
C ALA A 294 26.43 12.36 -5.83
N SER A 295 27.60 12.55 -5.22
CA SER A 295 28.33 13.82 -5.17
C SER A 295 29.12 14.09 -6.45
N ALA A 296 29.61 15.32 -6.63
CA ALA A 296 30.61 15.65 -7.66
C ALA A 296 31.81 14.71 -7.66
N SER A 297 32.32 14.34 -6.49
CA SER A 297 33.44 13.41 -6.37
C SER A 297 33.10 12.00 -6.88
N THR A 298 31.88 11.52 -6.66
CA THR A 298 31.42 10.21 -7.12
C THR A 298 31.30 10.19 -8.65
N MET A 299 30.73 11.25 -9.24
CA MET A 299 30.65 11.43 -10.69
C MET A 299 32.04 11.48 -11.34
N ALA A 300 32.96 12.26 -10.75
CA ALA A 300 34.33 12.36 -11.23
C ALA A 300 35.09 11.02 -11.12
N ALA A 301 34.90 10.28 -10.02
CA ALA A 301 35.50 8.96 -9.83
C ALA A 301 35.01 7.95 -10.87
N TYR A 302 33.71 7.93 -11.16
CA TYR A 302 33.14 7.09 -12.22
C TYR A 302 33.76 7.41 -13.58
N PHE A 303 33.85 8.70 -13.94
CA PHE A 303 34.49 9.10 -15.20
C PHE A 303 35.94 8.63 -15.29
N LYS A 304 36.73 8.83 -14.23
CA LYS A 304 38.12 8.38 -14.15
C LYS A 304 38.22 6.85 -14.31
N ALA A 305 37.32 6.10 -13.68
CA ALA A 305 37.29 4.64 -13.76
C ALA A 305 36.98 4.12 -15.18
N MET A 306 36.27 4.89 -16.01
CA MET A 306 36.06 4.53 -17.43
C MET A 306 37.32 4.64 -18.29
N GLY A 307 38.40 5.24 -17.79
CA GLY A 307 39.66 5.42 -18.53
C GLY A 307 39.54 6.32 -19.76
N ARG A 308 38.57 7.25 -19.78
CA ARG A 308 38.36 8.18 -20.89
C ARG A 308 39.16 9.47 -20.68
N SER A 309 39.66 10.04 -21.77
CA SER A 309 40.34 11.35 -21.75
C SER A 309 39.33 12.47 -21.56
N TYR A 310 39.59 13.34 -20.58
CA TYR A 310 38.86 14.59 -20.40
C TYR A 310 39.44 15.68 -21.31
N PRO A 311 38.63 16.49 -22.02
CA PRO A 311 39.10 17.53 -22.94
C PRO A 311 39.58 18.79 -22.19
N SER A 312 40.63 18.64 -21.39
CA SER A 312 41.20 19.73 -20.57
C SER A 312 41.80 20.85 -21.40
N ASP A 313 42.29 20.56 -22.60
CA ASP A 313 42.80 21.53 -23.58
C ASP A 313 41.75 22.55 -24.01
N VAL A 314 40.49 22.13 -24.06
CA VAL A 314 39.35 23.01 -24.33
C VAL A 314 38.81 23.60 -23.03
N TYR A 315 38.47 22.78 -22.04
CA TYR A 315 37.72 23.23 -20.88
C TYR A 315 38.50 24.02 -19.84
N SER A 316 39.84 24.04 -19.90
CA SER A 316 40.64 24.97 -19.10
C SER A 316 40.33 26.43 -19.42
N ALA A 317 40.03 26.76 -20.68
CA ALA A 317 39.65 28.11 -21.09
C ALA A 317 38.21 28.47 -20.70
N TYR A 318 37.38 27.46 -20.39
CA TYR A 318 35.93 27.58 -20.15
C TYR A 318 35.52 27.30 -18.70
N GLY A 319 36.49 27.35 -17.78
CA GLY A 319 36.24 27.31 -16.33
C GLY A 319 36.21 25.92 -15.69
N ALA A 320 36.52 24.86 -16.45
CA ALA A 320 36.55 23.48 -15.94
C ALA A 320 37.78 22.71 -16.44
N GLY A 321 38.97 23.06 -15.94
CA GLY A 321 40.23 22.45 -16.37
C GLY A 321 40.35 20.95 -16.05
N SER A 322 39.56 20.45 -15.11
CA SER A 322 39.53 19.05 -14.72
C SER A 322 38.10 18.47 -14.69
N ILE A 323 37.99 17.14 -14.70
CA ILE A 323 36.70 16.46 -14.51
C ILE A 323 36.10 16.75 -13.12
N ASP A 324 36.94 16.99 -12.11
CA ASP A 324 36.49 17.38 -10.77
C ASP A 324 35.85 18.77 -10.79
N ASP A 325 36.42 19.73 -11.53
CA ASP A 325 35.81 21.05 -11.73
C ASP A 325 34.48 20.95 -12.47
N PHE A 326 34.43 20.14 -13.53
CA PHE A 326 33.21 19.90 -14.30
C PHE A 326 32.09 19.34 -13.42
N CYS A 327 32.36 18.28 -12.65
CA CYS A 327 31.37 17.65 -11.80
C CYS A 327 30.92 18.57 -10.65
N ARG A 328 31.84 19.39 -10.11
CA ARG A 328 31.51 20.40 -9.09
C ARG A 328 30.55 21.46 -9.66
N ILE A 329 30.86 22.04 -10.82
CA ILE A 329 30.00 23.04 -11.48
C ILE A 329 28.63 22.44 -11.81
N LEU A 330 28.59 21.21 -12.32
CA LEU A 330 27.36 20.49 -12.62
C LEU A 330 26.49 20.33 -11.36
N GLU A 331 27.08 19.88 -10.26
CA GLU A 331 26.37 19.71 -8.99
C GLU A 331 25.82 21.05 -8.45
N GLU A 332 26.60 22.12 -8.53
CA GLU A 332 26.17 23.47 -8.14
C GLU A 332 24.94 23.94 -8.94
N GLU A 333 24.99 23.84 -10.27
CA GLU A 333 23.89 24.28 -11.14
C GLU A 333 22.63 23.42 -10.96
N ALA A 334 22.80 22.09 -10.85
CA ALA A 334 21.70 21.16 -10.64
C ALA A 334 20.99 21.44 -9.31
N LYS A 335 21.75 21.56 -8.20
CA LYS A 335 21.20 21.90 -6.88
C LYS A 335 20.52 23.26 -6.86
N ALA A 336 21.09 24.26 -7.55
CA ALA A 336 20.49 25.59 -7.61
C ALA A 336 19.06 25.53 -8.18
N GLU A 337 18.80 24.69 -9.19
CA GLU A 337 17.47 24.56 -9.80
C GLU A 337 16.58 23.47 -9.16
N GLY A 338 17.14 22.61 -8.30
CA GLY A 338 16.46 21.46 -7.69
C GLY A 338 16.41 20.22 -8.59
N VAL A 339 17.27 20.14 -9.60
CA VAL A 339 17.40 19.00 -10.51
C VAL A 339 18.42 18.04 -9.96
N ASN A 340 18.21 16.74 -10.13
CA ASN A 340 19.10 15.70 -9.63
C ASN A 340 20.46 15.72 -10.35
N PRO A 341 21.59 16.07 -9.67
CA PRO A 341 22.92 16.10 -10.29
C PRO A 341 23.32 14.81 -11.02
N ALA A 342 22.97 13.63 -10.48
CA ALA A 342 23.33 12.37 -11.12
C ALA A 342 22.65 12.23 -12.49
N VAL A 343 21.40 12.64 -12.62
CA VAL A 343 20.66 12.59 -13.89
C VAL A 343 21.31 13.50 -14.93
N VAL A 344 21.70 14.71 -14.53
CA VAL A 344 22.37 15.68 -15.41
C VAL A 344 23.68 15.10 -15.93
N PHE A 345 24.50 14.51 -15.05
CA PHE A 345 25.76 13.88 -15.45
C PHE A 345 25.55 12.67 -16.36
N ALA A 346 24.66 11.75 -16.00
CA ALA A 346 24.39 10.56 -16.80
C ALA A 346 23.88 10.93 -18.19
N GLN A 347 22.96 11.90 -18.29
CA GLN A 347 22.52 12.43 -19.57
C GLN A 347 23.68 13.06 -20.35
N ALA A 348 24.52 13.88 -19.70
CA ALA A 348 25.68 14.49 -20.36
C ALA A 348 26.63 13.43 -20.94
N MET A 349 26.85 12.32 -20.23
CA MET A 349 27.66 11.21 -20.72
C MET A 349 27.04 10.51 -21.93
N VAL A 350 25.71 10.33 -21.96
CA VAL A 350 25.02 9.77 -23.13
C VAL A 350 25.14 10.69 -24.34
N GLU A 351 24.86 11.98 -24.16
CA GLU A 351 24.78 12.97 -25.23
C GLU A 351 26.15 13.30 -25.86
N THR A 352 27.19 13.31 -25.05
CA THR A 352 28.55 13.68 -25.48
C THR A 352 29.44 12.49 -25.75
N ASN A 353 28.91 11.26 -25.73
CA ASN A 353 29.70 10.04 -25.80
C ASN A 353 30.84 10.03 -24.76
N ASN A 354 30.48 10.26 -23.50
CA ASN A 354 31.39 10.40 -22.35
C ASN A 354 32.44 11.50 -22.54
N LEU A 355 31.99 12.72 -22.89
CA LEU A 355 32.81 13.91 -23.13
C LEU A 355 33.85 13.77 -24.25
N ARG A 356 33.76 12.74 -25.08
CA ARG A 356 34.62 12.57 -26.26
C ARG A 356 34.09 13.30 -27.48
N PHE A 357 32.79 13.60 -27.47
CA PHE A 357 32.06 14.14 -28.61
C PHE A 357 32.22 13.21 -29.83
N GLY A 358 32.01 13.75 -31.04
CA GLY A 358 32.03 12.98 -32.30
C GLY A 358 30.67 12.91 -33.00
N GLY A 359 29.65 13.56 -32.43
CA GLY A 359 28.36 13.82 -33.06
C GLY A 359 28.29 15.21 -33.68
N ARG A 360 27.09 15.78 -33.71
CA ARG A 360 26.80 17.09 -34.31
C ARG A 360 27.23 18.29 -33.46
N VAL A 361 27.48 18.06 -32.17
CA VAL A 361 28.04 19.02 -31.22
C VAL A 361 29.50 18.67 -30.90
N SER A 362 30.30 19.70 -30.68
CA SER A 362 31.73 19.62 -30.35
C SER A 362 32.00 20.07 -28.92
N ALA A 363 33.16 19.69 -28.38
CA ALA A 363 33.58 20.10 -27.04
C ALA A 363 33.56 21.62 -26.86
N ALA A 364 34.01 22.37 -27.88
CA ALA A 364 34.13 23.83 -27.82
C ALA A 364 32.79 24.56 -27.62
N GLN A 365 31.68 23.95 -28.02
CA GLN A 365 30.35 24.57 -27.89
C GLN A 365 29.81 24.51 -26.45
N CYS A 366 30.44 23.74 -25.55
CA CYS A 366 29.95 23.50 -24.18
C CYS A 366 28.48 23.04 -24.13
N ASN A 367 28.01 22.32 -25.14
CA ASN A 367 26.64 21.82 -25.22
C ASN A 367 26.62 20.34 -24.82
N PHE A 368 26.24 20.08 -23.57
CA PHE A 368 26.30 18.76 -22.95
C PHE A 368 25.01 17.94 -23.13
N ALA A 369 23.99 18.52 -23.75
CA ALA A 369 22.67 17.88 -23.87
C ALA A 369 22.10 17.93 -25.30
N SER A 370 22.97 18.15 -26.28
CA SER A 370 22.61 18.28 -27.70
C SER A 370 21.49 19.29 -27.96
N LEU A 371 21.41 20.37 -27.16
CA LEU A 371 20.36 21.38 -27.27
C LEU A 371 20.42 22.08 -28.63
N GLY A 372 19.25 22.39 -29.20
CA GLY A 372 19.15 23.10 -30.48
C GLY A 372 19.50 22.27 -31.72
N VAL A 373 19.65 20.94 -31.61
CA VAL A 373 19.88 20.05 -32.75
C VAL A 373 18.53 19.60 -33.33
N THR A 374 17.87 20.46 -34.11
CA THR A 374 16.60 20.15 -34.80
C THR A 374 16.77 20.19 -36.33
N GLY A 375 16.40 19.11 -37.03
CA GLY A 375 16.53 18.97 -38.50
C GLY A 375 17.94 18.54 -38.97
N ASP A 376 18.14 18.36 -40.29
CA ASP A 376 19.31 17.65 -40.84
C ASP A 376 20.64 18.43 -40.78
N ASN A 377 20.62 19.76 -40.54
CA ASN A 377 21.81 20.62 -40.63
C ASN A 377 22.10 21.54 -39.42
N ALA A 378 21.29 21.53 -38.36
CA ALA A 378 21.54 22.31 -37.15
C ALA A 378 22.81 21.87 -36.39
N ARG A 379 23.64 22.83 -35.95
CA ARG A 379 24.89 22.59 -35.21
C ARG A 379 24.75 22.55 -33.69
N GLY A 380 23.51 22.65 -33.18
CA GLY A 380 23.23 22.79 -31.75
C GLY A 380 23.59 24.18 -31.20
N THR A 381 23.02 24.54 -30.05
CA THR A 381 23.33 25.80 -29.36
C THR A 381 24.81 25.83 -28.97
N ASP A 382 25.45 26.99 -29.10
CA ASP A 382 26.86 27.24 -28.77
C ASP A 382 26.95 28.20 -27.57
N PHE A 383 27.61 27.76 -26.50
CA PHE A 383 27.80 28.52 -25.26
C PHE A 383 29.23 29.07 -25.11
N SER A 384 30.09 28.95 -26.12
CA SER A 384 31.50 29.40 -26.06
C SER A 384 31.68 30.90 -25.85
N SER A 385 30.69 31.72 -26.23
CA SER A 385 30.73 33.19 -26.07
C SER A 385 30.77 33.64 -24.61
N TYR A 386 30.45 32.77 -23.67
CA TYR A 386 30.51 33.03 -22.23
C TYR A 386 31.94 32.91 -21.65
N GLY A 387 32.95 32.62 -22.49
CA GLY A 387 34.35 32.62 -22.07
C GLY A 387 34.62 31.66 -20.91
N SER A 388 35.21 32.16 -19.82
CA SER A 388 35.52 31.35 -18.64
C SER A 388 34.32 30.74 -17.92
N ASP A 389 33.09 31.15 -18.26
CA ASP A 389 31.85 30.58 -17.71
C ASP A 389 31.12 29.64 -18.70
N ALA A 390 31.68 29.37 -19.88
CA ALA A 390 31.00 28.62 -20.92
C ALA A 390 30.56 27.20 -20.50
N VAL A 391 31.38 26.46 -19.73
CA VAL A 391 30.98 25.14 -19.20
C VAL A 391 29.81 25.29 -18.23
N ARG A 392 29.84 26.30 -17.35
CA ARG A 392 28.75 26.56 -16.40
C ARG A 392 27.45 26.90 -17.12
N MET A 393 27.51 27.75 -18.16
CA MET A 393 26.33 28.15 -18.92
C MET A 393 25.72 26.99 -19.71
N GLY A 394 26.56 26.14 -20.30
CA GLY A 394 26.10 24.92 -20.95
C GLY A 394 25.39 23.95 -20.01
N LEU A 395 25.98 23.71 -18.82
CA LEU A 395 25.37 22.87 -17.78
C LEU A 395 24.09 23.49 -17.23
N ARG A 396 24.05 24.81 -17.02
CA ARG A 396 22.83 25.52 -16.61
C ARG A 396 21.71 25.34 -17.62
N ALA A 397 22.00 25.50 -18.92
CA ALA A 397 21.02 25.29 -19.97
C ALA A 397 20.46 23.85 -19.94
N GLN A 398 21.32 22.83 -19.82
CA GLN A 398 20.88 21.44 -19.67
C GLN A 398 19.96 21.24 -18.45
N VAL A 399 20.37 21.74 -17.28
CA VAL A 399 19.61 21.65 -16.04
C VAL A 399 18.23 22.30 -16.18
N GLN A 400 18.16 23.50 -16.75
CA GLN A 400 16.91 24.22 -16.97
C GLN A 400 15.98 23.43 -17.89
N HIS A 401 16.49 22.90 -18.99
CA HIS A 401 15.71 22.05 -19.89
C HIS A 401 15.19 20.78 -19.18
N LEU A 402 16.02 20.06 -18.44
CA LEU A 402 15.58 18.90 -17.66
C LEU A 402 14.48 19.26 -16.64
N LYS A 403 14.63 20.38 -15.93
CA LYS A 403 13.61 20.90 -15.01
C LYS A 403 12.29 21.19 -15.72
N ALA A 404 12.36 21.79 -16.90
CA ALA A 404 11.20 22.08 -17.72
C ALA A 404 10.50 20.80 -18.19
N TYR A 405 11.22 19.77 -18.66
CA TYR A 405 10.59 18.49 -18.96
C TYR A 405 9.94 17.87 -17.71
N ALA A 406 10.57 18.01 -16.54
CA ALA A 406 10.09 17.38 -15.32
C ALA A 406 8.90 18.08 -14.66
N THR A 407 8.82 19.41 -14.74
CA THR A 407 7.89 20.25 -13.97
C THR A 407 7.53 21.54 -14.71
N ASP A 408 6.53 22.26 -14.22
CA ASP A 408 6.18 23.62 -14.62
C ASP A 408 6.71 24.69 -13.64
N ALA A 409 7.50 24.29 -12.63
CA ALA A 409 8.04 25.19 -11.62
C ALA A 409 8.97 26.25 -12.23
N PRO A 410 8.91 27.51 -11.78
CA PRO A 410 9.74 28.58 -12.33
C PRO A 410 11.24 28.33 -12.12
N LEU A 411 12.05 28.82 -13.06
CA LEU A 411 13.50 28.80 -12.92
C LEU A 411 13.95 29.68 -11.76
N LYS A 412 15.00 29.27 -11.07
CA LYS A 412 15.61 30.04 -9.98
C LYS A 412 16.72 30.96 -10.49
N ASN A 413 17.46 30.52 -11.50
CA ASN A 413 18.45 31.32 -12.19
C ASN A 413 17.89 31.85 -13.52
N ALA A 414 18.54 32.88 -14.08
CA ALA A 414 18.19 33.40 -15.40
C ALA A 414 18.28 32.30 -16.47
N CYS A 415 17.30 32.27 -17.38
CA CYS A 415 17.28 31.34 -18.51
C CYS A 415 18.45 31.61 -19.46
N VAL A 416 19.18 30.57 -19.86
CA VAL A 416 20.41 30.69 -20.68
C VAL A 416 20.19 30.32 -22.15
N ASP A 417 19.24 29.43 -22.44
CA ASP A 417 19.00 28.94 -23.80
C ASP A 417 17.62 29.38 -24.31
N ALA A 418 17.58 29.99 -25.50
CA ALA A 418 16.35 30.49 -26.11
C ALA A 418 15.36 29.38 -26.50
N GLY A 419 15.83 28.14 -26.64
CA GLY A 419 14.98 26.97 -26.88
C GLY A 419 14.19 26.50 -25.66
N TYR A 420 14.47 27.04 -24.47
CA TYR A 420 13.79 26.67 -23.23
C TYR A 420 12.27 26.88 -23.30
N ASP A 421 11.80 27.98 -23.88
CA ASP A 421 10.37 28.32 -23.92
C ASP A 421 9.55 27.35 -24.79
N ALA A 422 10.20 26.67 -25.73
CA ALA A 422 9.58 25.67 -26.59
C ALA A 422 9.46 24.28 -25.92
N VAL A 423 10.08 24.07 -24.75
CA VAL A 423 10.03 22.78 -24.05
C VAL A 423 8.62 22.51 -23.53
N PRO A 424 8.03 21.34 -23.82
CA PRO A 424 6.73 20.96 -23.27
C PRO A 424 6.84 20.71 -21.75
N LYS A 425 6.46 21.71 -20.96
CA LYS A 425 6.65 21.69 -19.50
C LYS A 425 5.90 20.53 -18.84
N GLY A 426 6.55 19.82 -17.92
CA GLY A 426 5.97 18.68 -17.19
C GLY A 426 5.75 17.39 -18.01
N SER A 427 6.26 17.32 -19.25
CA SER A 427 6.04 16.17 -20.13
C SER A 427 6.82 14.89 -19.77
N ALA A 428 7.84 14.98 -18.92
CA ALA A 428 8.62 13.85 -18.43
C ALA A 428 9.15 14.12 -17.02
N ALA A 429 8.37 13.78 -15.99
CA ALA A 429 8.80 13.85 -14.58
C ALA A 429 9.96 12.88 -14.23
N TYR A 430 10.20 11.86 -15.05
CA TYR A 430 11.16 10.79 -14.81
C TYR A 430 12.05 10.52 -16.02
N VAL A 431 13.27 10.03 -15.80
CA VAL A 431 14.26 9.68 -16.84
C VAL A 431 13.68 8.69 -17.85
N GLU A 432 12.92 7.72 -17.38
CA GLU A 432 12.27 6.66 -18.16
C GLU A 432 11.24 7.19 -19.17
N LEU A 433 10.89 8.48 -19.07
CA LEU A 433 10.00 9.18 -19.99
C LEU A 433 10.74 10.03 -21.04
N LEU A 434 12.07 10.15 -20.98
CA LEU A 434 12.82 11.01 -21.90
C LEU A 434 12.97 10.43 -23.33
N GLY A 435 12.70 9.14 -23.54
CA GLY A 435 12.77 8.52 -24.87
C GLY A 435 11.53 8.76 -25.74
N SER A 436 11.50 8.11 -26.91
CA SER A 436 10.31 8.00 -27.78
C SER A 436 9.65 9.33 -28.18
N GLY A 437 10.45 10.34 -28.49
CA GLY A 437 9.99 11.64 -29.00
C GLY A 437 9.65 12.67 -27.92
N VAL A 438 9.97 12.40 -26.66
CA VAL A 438 9.85 13.41 -25.58
C VAL A 438 11.08 14.31 -25.54
N TRP A 439 12.24 13.76 -25.18
CA TRP A 439 13.53 14.45 -25.32
C TRP A 439 14.26 13.94 -26.57
N SER A 440 14.30 12.62 -26.74
CA SER A 440 14.99 11.95 -27.85
C SER A 440 14.03 11.07 -28.64
N GLY A 441 14.17 11.03 -29.96
CA GLY A 441 13.45 10.09 -30.83
C GLY A 441 13.86 8.62 -30.63
N ASP A 442 14.97 8.36 -29.96
CA ASP A 442 15.44 7.01 -29.63
C ASP A 442 14.60 6.42 -28.47
N SER A 443 13.93 5.30 -28.72
CA SER A 443 13.14 4.58 -27.72
C SER A 443 14.01 3.96 -26.60
N GLY A 444 15.29 3.70 -26.86
CA GLY A 444 16.26 3.18 -25.89
C GLY A 444 17.03 4.26 -25.13
N TYR A 445 16.75 5.54 -25.37
CA TYR A 445 17.48 6.66 -24.79
C TYR A 445 17.49 6.63 -23.26
N ALA A 446 16.31 6.47 -22.66
CA ALA A 446 16.18 6.45 -21.21
C ALA A 446 16.96 5.30 -20.55
N SER A 447 16.95 4.11 -21.15
CA SER A 447 17.70 2.95 -20.65
C SER A 447 19.20 3.19 -20.62
N LYS A 448 19.74 4.00 -21.56
CA LYS A 448 21.16 4.39 -21.55
C LYS A 448 21.48 5.27 -20.35
N ILE A 449 20.62 6.23 -20.02
CA ILE A 449 20.80 7.11 -18.85
C ILE A 449 20.72 6.28 -17.56
N VAL A 450 19.67 5.47 -17.41
CA VAL A 450 19.48 4.61 -16.22
C VAL A 450 20.67 3.67 -16.02
N LYS A 451 21.19 3.07 -17.09
CA LYS A 451 22.37 2.20 -17.01
C LYS A 451 23.61 2.90 -16.45
N ILE A 452 23.82 4.17 -16.77
CA ILE A 452 24.95 4.93 -16.21
C ILE A 452 24.65 5.27 -14.75
N LEU A 453 23.43 5.70 -14.41
CA LEU A 453 23.02 6.00 -13.04
C LEU A 453 23.23 4.80 -12.09
N ASP A 454 22.80 3.60 -12.51
CA ASP A 454 22.95 2.37 -11.74
C ASP A 454 24.44 2.01 -11.47
N ALA A 455 25.37 2.50 -12.29
CA ALA A 455 26.78 2.14 -12.19
C ALA A 455 27.56 2.95 -11.15
N TYR A 456 27.12 4.16 -10.78
CA TYR A 456 27.89 5.02 -9.86
C TYR A 456 27.06 5.84 -8.87
N ALA A 457 25.76 5.96 -9.09
CA ALA A 457 24.85 6.72 -8.25
C ALA A 457 23.62 5.89 -7.90
N PRO A 458 23.76 4.65 -7.36
CA PRO A 458 22.60 3.89 -6.96
C PRO A 458 21.85 4.72 -5.92
N THR A 459 20.70 5.27 -6.32
CA THR A 459 19.80 5.98 -5.40
C THR A 459 19.28 5.03 -4.33
N PHE A 460 19.37 3.74 -4.65
CA PHE A 460 18.88 2.58 -3.92
C PHE A 460 19.83 1.43 -4.22
N VAL A 461 20.26 0.68 -3.20
CA VAL A 461 21.10 -0.52 -3.43
C VAL A 461 20.25 -1.69 -3.94
N THR A 462 18.93 -1.60 -3.80
CA THR A 462 17.97 -2.61 -4.26
C THR A 462 16.71 -1.95 -4.84
N SER A 463 16.02 -2.64 -5.76
CA SER A 463 14.69 -2.24 -6.25
C SER A 463 13.68 -2.07 -5.11
N SER A 464 13.84 -2.83 -4.02
CA SER A 464 13.02 -2.71 -2.82
C SER A 464 13.22 -1.35 -2.15
N GLU A 465 14.45 -0.88 -2.00
CA GLU A 465 14.73 0.41 -1.39
C GLU A 465 14.14 1.56 -2.24
N LYS A 466 14.19 1.44 -3.57
CA LYS A 466 13.56 2.38 -4.51
C LYS A 466 12.05 2.46 -4.29
N SER A 467 11.42 1.31 -4.13
CA SER A 467 9.97 1.17 -3.99
C SER A 467 9.43 1.84 -2.72
N TYR A 468 10.25 1.99 -1.68
CA TYR A 468 9.86 2.63 -0.41
C TYR A 468 10.36 4.07 -0.25
N SER A 469 10.98 4.65 -1.28
CA SER A 469 11.62 5.97 -1.22
C SER A 469 10.71 7.14 -0.82
N ALA A 470 9.39 7.02 -1.02
CA ALA A 470 8.43 8.03 -0.56
C ALA A 470 8.21 8.04 0.96
N VAL A 471 8.59 6.97 1.66
CA VAL A 471 8.40 6.80 3.11
C VAL A 471 9.69 6.45 3.86
N TYR A 472 10.76 6.12 3.12
CA TYR A 472 12.03 5.65 3.64
C TYR A 472 13.20 6.33 2.94
N ASN A 473 14.16 6.78 3.74
CA ASN A 473 15.46 7.26 3.30
C ASN A 473 16.51 6.69 4.26
N TYR A 474 17.44 5.92 3.73
CA TYR A 474 18.43 5.20 4.53
C TYR A 474 19.24 6.12 5.46
N GLU A 475 19.77 7.23 4.93
CA GLU A 475 20.58 8.16 5.70
C GLU A 475 19.75 8.81 6.80
N PHE A 476 18.57 9.30 6.46
CA PHE A 476 17.65 9.88 7.44
C PHE A 476 17.34 8.90 8.56
N TYR A 477 16.99 7.66 8.22
CA TYR A 477 16.57 6.65 9.19
C TYR A 477 17.72 6.26 10.13
N ARG A 478 18.91 6.04 9.57
CA ARG A 478 20.11 5.70 10.35
C ARG A 478 20.59 6.86 11.23
N THR A 479 20.58 8.09 10.72
CA THR A 479 20.97 9.27 11.50
C THR A 479 19.97 9.58 12.61
N LYS A 480 18.66 9.40 12.35
CA LYS A 480 17.61 9.65 13.34
C LYS A 480 17.58 8.61 14.45
N TYR A 481 18.00 7.37 14.18
CA TYR A 481 17.94 6.25 15.12
C TYR A 481 19.32 5.58 15.31
N PRO A 482 20.12 6.04 16.30
CA PRO A 482 21.47 5.51 16.53
C PRO A 482 21.52 4.00 16.84
N ASP A 483 20.46 3.42 17.39
CA ASP A 483 20.34 1.98 17.63
C ASP A 483 20.34 1.18 16.32
N ILE A 484 19.77 1.73 15.24
CA ILE A 484 19.79 1.14 13.90
C ILE A 484 21.20 1.17 13.31
N ALA A 485 21.91 2.29 13.48
CA ALA A 485 23.31 2.41 13.07
C ALA A 485 24.20 1.41 13.80
N ALA A 486 24.00 1.25 15.11
CA ALA A 486 24.74 0.28 15.92
C ALA A 486 24.44 -1.18 15.56
N ALA A 487 23.18 -1.50 15.22
CA ALA A 487 22.76 -2.87 14.92
C ALA A 487 23.18 -3.34 13.52
N PHE A 488 23.16 -2.45 12.52
CA PHE A 488 23.33 -2.84 11.11
C PHE A 488 24.50 -2.17 10.39
N GLY A 489 25.14 -1.17 10.99
CA GLY A 489 26.25 -0.43 10.37
C GLY A 489 25.86 0.16 9.01
N ASP A 490 26.64 -0.19 7.98
CA ASP A 490 26.40 0.22 6.59
C ASP A 490 25.48 -0.73 5.79
N ASP A 491 24.88 -1.75 6.42
CA ASP A 491 23.98 -2.69 5.74
C ASP A 491 22.60 -2.07 5.46
N ARG A 492 22.46 -1.53 4.24
CA ARG A 492 21.23 -0.88 3.76
C ARG A 492 20.06 -1.85 3.62
N ALA A 493 20.30 -3.10 3.24
CA ALA A 493 19.25 -4.09 3.04
C ALA A 493 18.68 -4.52 4.39
N ALA A 494 19.53 -4.77 5.38
CA ALA A 494 19.11 -5.06 6.75
C ALA A 494 18.37 -3.87 7.38
N THR A 495 18.83 -2.64 7.13
CA THR A 495 18.20 -1.41 7.61
C THR A 495 16.78 -1.22 7.02
N LEU A 496 16.62 -1.43 5.71
CA LEU A 496 15.30 -1.40 5.07
C LEU A 496 14.40 -2.52 5.62
N ASN A 497 14.93 -3.74 5.74
CA ASN A 497 14.19 -4.86 6.30
C ASN A 497 13.72 -4.57 7.73
N HIS A 498 14.57 -3.96 8.56
CA HIS A 498 14.17 -3.49 9.88
C HIS A 498 13.02 -2.49 9.81
N PHE A 499 13.10 -1.47 8.96
CA PHE A 499 12.02 -0.51 8.79
C PHE A 499 10.70 -1.20 8.43
N LEU A 500 10.70 -2.08 7.43
CA LEU A 500 9.49 -2.75 6.93
C LEU A 500 8.87 -3.73 7.92
N THR A 501 9.67 -4.33 8.81
CA THR A 501 9.21 -5.40 9.73
C THR A 501 8.96 -4.92 11.16
N LEU A 502 9.75 -3.95 11.65
CA LEU A 502 9.71 -3.45 13.02
C LEU A 502 9.50 -1.94 13.07
N GLY A 503 10.32 -1.17 12.35
CA GLY A 503 10.31 0.30 12.42
C GLY A 503 8.95 0.92 12.14
N VAL A 504 8.24 0.43 11.13
CA VAL A 504 6.88 0.89 10.79
C VAL A 504 5.87 0.57 11.89
N ARG A 505 5.99 -0.58 12.56
CA ARG A 505 5.12 -0.95 13.71
C ARG A 505 5.39 -0.08 14.93
N GLU A 506 6.66 0.24 15.15
CA GLU A 506 7.13 1.17 16.18
C GLU A 506 6.85 2.64 15.85
N ARG A 507 6.17 2.92 14.73
CA ARG A 507 5.84 4.27 14.24
C ARG A 507 7.07 5.14 13.99
N ARG A 508 8.23 4.53 13.73
CA ARG A 508 9.45 5.26 13.41
C ARG A 508 9.34 5.97 12.06
N GLN A 509 9.81 7.20 12.03
CA GLN A 509 9.82 8.03 10.83
C GLN A 509 11.11 7.77 10.04
N ALA A 510 11.01 7.25 8.82
CA ALA A 510 12.18 6.89 8.03
C ALA A 510 12.55 7.87 6.92
N CYS A 511 11.79 8.94 6.71
CA CYS A 511 12.22 10.07 5.88
C CYS A 511 11.64 11.40 6.39
N ALA A 512 12.22 12.51 5.97
CA ALA A 512 11.79 13.84 6.41
C ALA A 512 10.34 14.18 6.00
N THR A 513 9.88 13.67 4.86
CA THR A 513 8.61 14.05 4.23
C THR A 513 7.44 13.13 4.53
N PHE A 514 7.66 12.04 5.28
CA PHE A 514 6.58 11.14 5.67
C PHE A 514 6.78 10.54 7.06
N SER A 515 5.73 10.59 7.87
CA SER A 515 5.58 9.88 9.15
C SER A 515 4.27 9.08 9.12
N VAL A 516 4.37 7.76 9.27
CA VAL A 516 3.19 6.89 9.26
C VAL A 516 2.20 7.27 10.36
N GLN A 517 2.68 7.76 11.52
CA GLN A 517 1.81 8.23 12.60
C GLN A 517 1.08 9.51 12.22
N SER A 518 1.79 10.46 11.60
CA SER A 518 1.17 11.71 11.14
C SER A 518 0.11 11.43 10.09
N TYR A 519 0.42 10.56 9.15
CA TYR A 519 -0.50 10.21 8.07
C TYR A 519 -1.71 9.43 8.62
N TYR A 520 -1.48 8.50 9.56
CA TYR A 520 -2.55 7.84 10.32
C TYR A 520 -3.44 8.86 11.04
N ASN A 521 -2.87 9.83 11.74
CA ASN A 521 -3.63 10.84 12.48
C ASN A 521 -4.50 11.72 11.58
N GLN A 522 -3.96 12.12 10.43
CA GLN A 522 -4.61 13.09 9.53
C GLN A 522 -5.81 12.52 8.76
N TYR A 523 -5.75 11.26 8.33
CA TYR A 523 -6.67 10.73 7.32
C TYR A 523 -7.55 9.59 7.85
N GLU A 524 -8.79 9.91 8.25
CA GLU A 524 -9.74 8.90 8.77
C GLU A 524 -10.12 7.85 7.72
N ASP A 525 -10.21 8.22 6.45
CA ASP A 525 -10.49 7.28 5.36
C ASP A 525 -9.39 6.20 5.24
N VAL A 526 -8.13 6.58 5.40
CA VAL A 526 -6.98 5.68 5.44
C VAL A 526 -7.07 4.78 6.67
N ARG A 527 -7.38 5.33 7.85
CA ARG A 527 -7.59 4.53 9.07
C ARG A 527 -8.75 3.54 8.92
N ARG A 528 -9.85 3.96 8.30
CA ARG A 528 -11.01 3.10 8.06
C ARG A 528 -10.70 1.97 7.09
N ALA A 529 -9.82 2.19 6.12
CA ALA A 529 -9.42 1.19 5.14
C ALA A 529 -8.39 0.20 5.69
N TYR A 530 -7.40 0.66 6.47
CA TYR A 530 -6.23 -0.14 6.85
C TYR A 530 -6.10 -0.43 8.35
N GLY A 531 -6.94 0.21 9.17
CA GLY A 531 -6.91 0.09 10.62
C GLY A 531 -5.52 0.38 11.19
N THR A 532 -5.01 -0.56 11.98
CA THR A 532 -3.67 -0.47 12.58
C THR A 532 -2.57 -1.12 11.74
N ASN A 533 -2.82 -1.48 10.48
CA ASN A 533 -1.80 -2.02 9.58
C ASN A 533 -0.91 -0.89 9.01
N MET A 534 0.09 -0.51 9.80
CA MET A 534 0.98 0.61 9.48
C MET A 534 1.74 0.44 8.16
N LEU A 535 2.11 -0.79 7.80
CA LEU A 535 2.79 -1.05 6.53
C LEU A 535 1.85 -0.86 5.34
N ALA A 536 0.57 -1.25 5.47
CA ALA A 536 -0.43 -0.96 4.45
C ALA A 536 -0.67 0.56 4.30
N ILE A 537 -0.62 1.31 5.39
CA ILE A 537 -0.71 2.78 5.37
C ILE A 537 0.49 3.42 4.66
N CYS A 538 1.71 2.94 4.92
CA CYS A 538 2.90 3.35 4.16
C CYS A 538 2.71 3.08 2.66
N ARG A 539 2.26 1.88 2.29
CA ARG A 539 1.99 1.51 0.89
C ARG A 539 0.92 2.39 0.24
N HIS A 540 -0.14 2.73 0.98
CA HIS A 540 -1.14 3.68 0.47
C HIS A 540 -0.53 5.04 0.15
N TYR A 541 0.34 5.58 1.02
CA TYR A 541 0.98 6.86 0.74
C TYR A 541 1.89 6.79 -0.50
N ILE A 542 2.67 5.69 -0.63
CA ILE A 542 3.51 5.43 -1.80
C ILE A 542 2.67 5.38 -3.08
N GLN A 543 1.55 4.67 -3.05
CA GLN A 543 0.76 4.35 -4.23
C GLN A 543 -0.21 5.47 -4.64
N TYR A 544 -0.80 6.16 -3.66
CA TYR A 544 -1.88 7.13 -3.88
C TYR A 544 -1.63 8.45 -3.16
N GLY A 545 -1.31 8.39 -1.86
CA GLY A 545 -1.33 9.57 -1.01
C GLY A 545 -0.39 10.68 -1.49
N LYS A 546 0.81 10.34 -1.96
CA LYS A 546 1.77 11.31 -2.49
C LYS A 546 1.27 11.99 -3.77
N SER A 547 0.71 11.24 -4.72
CA SER A 547 0.17 11.78 -5.97
C SER A 547 -1.13 12.55 -5.78
N GLU A 548 -1.92 12.20 -4.76
CA GLU A 548 -3.12 12.94 -4.35
C GLU A 548 -2.78 14.27 -3.63
N GLY A 549 -1.50 14.54 -3.37
CA GLY A 549 -1.07 15.72 -2.63
C GLY A 549 -1.38 15.66 -1.14
N ARG A 550 -1.60 14.46 -0.57
CA ARG A 550 -1.83 14.30 0.87
C ARG A 550 -0.56 14.60 1.67
N ALA A 551 -0.73 15.25 2.82
CA ALA A 551 0.36 15.61 3.71
C ALA A 551 0.92 14.36 4.43
N GLY A 552 2.18 14.01 4.17
CA GLY A 552 2.88 12.90 4.82
C GLY A 552 3.32 13.19 6.27
N THR A 553 3.37 14.44 6.68
CA THR A 553 3.86 14.90 8.00
C THR A 553 3.07 16.11 8.52
N GLY A 554 3.25 16.48 9.79
CA GLY A 554 2.73 17.71 10.39
C GLY A 554 1.45 17.56 11.22
N CYS A 555 0.88 16.36 11.29
CA CYS A 555 -0.34 16.07 12.06
C CYS A 555 -0.02 15.28 13.34
N SER A 556 0.02 15.96 14.49
CA SER A 556 0.27 15.31 15.78
C SER A 556 -0.99 14.82 16.49
N THR A 557 -2.17 15.30 16.09
CA THR A 557 -3.46 14.99 16.73
C THR A 557 -4.39 14.24 15.79
N LEU A 558 -5.13 13.26 16.32
CA LEU A 558 -6.09 12.49 15.54
C LEU A 558 -7.19 13.39 15.00
N GLN A 559 -7.37 13.40 13.67
CA GLN A 559 -8.43 14.13 12.99
C GLN A 559 -9.63 13.22 12.72
N GLY A 560 -10.83 13.65 13.08
CA GLY A 560 -12.04 12.81 13.00
C GLY A 560 -12.26 11.97 14.27
N SER A 561 -13.42 11.32 14.34
CA SER A 561 -13.88 10.70 15.60
C SER A 561 -13.56 9.22 15.71
N TRP A 562 -13.27 8.54 14.59
CA TRP A 562 -13.11 7.08 14.58
C TRP A 562 -11.66 6.61 14.53
N GLN A 563 -11.42 5.54 15.29
CA GLN A 563 -10.25 4.68 15.22
C GLN A 563 -10.68 3.25 14.87
N TYR A 564 -9.82 2.52 14.16
CA TYR A 564 -10.13 1.19 13.61
C TYR A 564 -8.93 0.27 13.74
N HIS A 565 -9.17 -1.00 14.05
CA HIS A 565 -8.21 -2.09 13.88
C HIS A 565 -8.40 -2.80 12.54
N ASN A 566 -9.62 -2.74 11.98
CA ASN A 566 -10.06 -3.45 10.77
C ASN A 566 -9.99 -4.98 10.90
N VAL A 567 -10.36 -5.50 12.07
CA VAL A 567 -10.39 -6.93 12.38
C VAL A 567 -11.41 -7.61 11.47
N ALA A 568 -10.91 -8.50 10.61
CA ALA A 568 -11.76 -9.35 9.78
C ALA A 568 -12.44 -10.42 10.64
N TRP A 569 -13.74 -10.63 10.41
CA TRP A 569 -14.54 -11.61 11.15
C TRP A 569 -14.11 -13.06 10.87
N ALA A 570 -14.23 -13.92 11.87
CA ALA A 570 -14.15 -15.37 11.76
C ALA A 570 -15.09 -16.00 12.80
N GLY A 571 -16.01 -16.85 12.33
CA GLY A 571 -16.98 -17.50 13.19
C GLY A 571 -16.39 -18.60 14.05
N GLN A 572 -16.87 -18.71 15.29
CA GLN A 572 -16.54 -19.83 16.16
C GLN A 572 -17.23 -21.12 15.68
N PRO A 573 -16.56 -22.29 15.76
CA PRO A 573 -17.12 -23.55 15.28
C PRO A 573 -18.11 -24.21 16.26
N ASN A 574 -18.07 -23.86 17.55
CA ASN A 574 -18.95 -24.42 18.58
C ASN A 574 -19.11 -23.45 19.78
N GLY A 575 -19.97 -23.80 20.74
CA GLY A 575 -20.42 -22.90 21.82
C GLY A 575 -19.37 -22.53 22.88
N TYR A 576 -18.13 -23.00 22.78
CA TYR A 576 -17.08 -22.70 23.75
C TYR A 576 -15.79 -22.15 23.12
N TRP A 577 -15.85 -21.75 21.84
CA TRP A 577 -14.69 -21.30 21.06
C TRP A 577 -14.63 -19.78 20.83
N CYS A 578 -15.41 -18.99 21.57
CA CYS A 578 -15.37 -17.52 21.47
C CYS A 578 -13.96 -16.96 21.75
N GLY A 579 -13.23 -17.51 22.73
CA GLY A 579 -11.85 -17.14 23.02
C GLY A 579 -10.88 -17.42 21.87
N PRO A 580 -10.74 -18.67 21.38
CA PRO A 580 -9.85 -18.99 20.27
C PRO A 580 -10.23 -18.29 18.97
N ALA A 581 -11.52 -18.10 18.68
CA ALA A 581 -11.97 -17.34 17.52
C ALA A 581 -11.53 -15.87 17.61
N SER A 582 -11.76 -15.23 18.76
CA SER A 582 -11.32 -13.85 19.03
C SER A 582 -9.80 -13.70 18.97
N GLY A 583 -9.04 -14.61 19.58
CA GLY A 583 -7.58 -14.64 19.49
C GLY A 583 -7.08 -14.84 18.06
N TYR A 584 -7.70 -15.76 17.30
CA TYR A 584 -7.38 -15.99 15.90
C TYR A 584 -7.61 -14.72 15.05
N MET A 585 -8.75 -14.04 15.22
CA MET A 585 -9.05 -12.79 14.51
C MET A 585 -7.99 -11.72 14.78
N ILE A 586 -7.60 -11.55 16.04
CA ILE A 586 -6.57 -10.60 16.46
C ILE A 586 -5.19 -10.96 15.87
N LEU A 587 -4.75 -12.20 16.03
CA LEU A 587 -3.45 -12.67 15.54
C LEU A 587 -3.34 -12.55 14.01
N ARG A 588 -4.42 -12.90 13.29
CA ARG A 588 -4.54 -12.70 11.84
C ARG A 588 -4.42 -11.22 11.47
N ASN A 589 -5.08 -10.34 12.22
CA ASN A 589 -5.08 -8.90 11.96
C ASN A 589 -3.69 -8.27 12.09
N VAL A 590 -2.90 -8.72 13.06
CA VAL A 590 -1.52 -8.22 13.28
C VAL A 590 -0.47 -8.96 12.45
N GLY A 591 -0.88 -9.87 11.56
CA GLY A 591 0.02 -10.65 10.71
C GLY A 591 0.84 -11.71 11.46
N ALA A 592 0.44 -12.10 12.67
CA ALA A 592 1.08 -13.16 13.46
C ALA A 592 0.65 -14.56 12.97
N ASN A 593 0.88 -14.82 11.67
CA ASN A 593 0.46 -16.04 10.97
C ASN A 593 1.21 -17.30 11.41
N THR A 594 2.26 -17.13 12.22
CA THR A 594 3.03 -18.22 12.83
C THR A 594 3.34 -17.83 14.28
N SER A 595 3.26 -18.78 15.20
CA SER A 595 3.68 -18.57 16.59
C SER A 595 5.20 -18.43 16.71
N ALA A 596 5.67 -17.97 17.87
CA ALA A 596 7.09 -17.89 18.20
C ALA A 596 7.83 -19.25 18.12
N SER A 597 7.11 -20.36 18.23
CA SER A 597 7.66 -21.72 18.09
C SER A 597 7.46 -22.33 16.69
N GLY A 598 6.95 -21.56 15.72
CA GLY A 598 6.76 -22.03 14.35
C GLY A 598 5.39 -22.67 14.06
N THR A 599 4.43 -22.62 15.00
CA THR A 599 3.09 -23.19 14.79
C THR A 599 2.27 -22.33 13.83
N PRO A 600 1.68 -22.87 12.74
CA PRO A 600 0.90 -22.07 11.79
C PRO A 600 -0.44 -21.62 12.38
N LEU A 601 -0.89 -20.42 11.99
CA LEU A 601 -2.14 -19.83 12.48
C LEU A 601 -3.38 -20.58 11.97
N THR A 602 -3.99 -21.33 12.89
CA THR A 602 -5.33 -21.89 12.74
C THR A 602 -6.08 -21.68 14.05
N MET A 603 -7.42 -21.61 13.99
CA MET A 603 -8.21 -21.44 15.20
C MET A 603 -8.02 -22.59 16.20
N GLY A 604 -7.83 -23.82 15.71
CA GLY A 604 -7.51 -24.99 16.55
C GLY A 604 -6.17 -24.90 17.25
N ASN A 605 -5.14 -24.37 16.57
CA ASN A 605 -3.84 -24.13 17.20
C ASN A 605 -3.94 -23.02 18.25
N VAL A 606 -4.67 -21.94 17.98
CA VAL A 606 -4.94 -20.90 19.00
C VAL A 606 -5.67 -21.51 20.21
N ALA A 607 -6.64 -22.40 19.97
CA ALA A 607 -7.35 -23.10 21.03
C ALA A 607 -6.42 -23.96 21.90
N SER A 608 -5.43 -24.63 21.30
CA SER A 608 -4.41 -25.38 22.05
C SER A 608 -3.54 -24.48 22.92
N TYR A 609 -3.14 -23.30 22.42
CA TYR A 609 -2.37 -22.33 23.20
C TYR A 609 -3.18 -21.74 24.36
N MET A 610 -4.50 -21.64 24.21
CA MET A 610 -5.43 -21.21 25.26
C MET A 610 -5.95 -22.37 26.12
N GLY A 611 -5.50 -23.62 25.91
CA GLY A 611 -6.01 -24.79 26.63
C GLY A 611 -7.52 -25.04 26.48
N THR A 612 -8.13 -24.55 25.39
CA THR A 612 -9.57 -24.58 25.11
C THR A 612 -9.91 -25.75 24.19
N THR A 613 -9.81 -26.99 24.69
CA THR A 613 -10.04 -28.20 23.87
C THR A 613 -11.38 -28.90 24.15
N THR A 614 -11.88 -28.81 25.39
CA THR A 614 -13.16 -29.45 25.80
C THR A 614 -14.11 -28.51 26.55
N SER A 615 -13.70 -27.28 26.84
CA SER A 615 -14.45 -26.28 27.60
C SER A 615 -14.09 -24.87 27.12
N GLY A 616 -14.82 -23.86 27.58
CA GLY A 616 -14.56 -22.45 27.24
C GLY A 616 -13.21 -21.94 27.74
N THR A 617 -12.76 -20.82 27.17
CA THR A 617 -11.54 -20.14 27.60
C THR A 617 -11.74 -19.52 28.98
N SER A 618 -11.01 -20.01 29.97
CA SER A 618 -11.15 -19.54 31.34
C SER A 618 -10.45 -18.20 31.52
N PHE A 619 -11.15 -17.26 32.14
CA PHE A 619 -10.59 -15.98 32.51
C PHE A 619 -9.80 -16.08 33.83
N ALA A 620 -10.27 -16.86 34.82
CA ALA A 620 -9.58 -17.15 36.09
C ALA A 620 -8.13 -17.63 35.93
N ASN A 621 -7.87 -18.55 34.98
CA ASN A 621 -6.50 -19.04 34.72
C ASN A 621 -5.73 -18.19 33.69
N ARG A 622 -6.31 -17.07 33.26
CA ARG A 622 -5.77 -16.15 32.25
C ARG A 622 -5.47 -16.82 30.90
N ALA A 623 -6.23 -17.86 30.53
CA ALA A 623 -5.97 -18.67 29.35
C ALA A 623 -5.85 -17.84 28.05
N PHE A 624 -6.71 -16.83 27.88
CA PHE A 624 -6.64 -15.95 26.72
C PHE A 624 -5.30 -15.20 26.65
N ALA A 625 -4.97 -14.44 27.69
CA ALA A 625 -3.74 -13.64 27.74
C ALA A 625 -2.49 -14.51 27.65
N ASN A 626 -2.44 -15.63 28.39
CA ASN A 626 -1.34 -16.58 28.34
C ASN A 626 -1.18 -17.19 26.94
N GLY A 627 -2.28 -17.62 26.32
CA GLY A 627 -2.26 -18.18 24.98
C GLY A 627 -1.77 -17.19 23.93
N MET A 628 -2.25 -15.95 23.98
CA MET A 628 -1.81 -14.87 23.09
C MET A 628 -0.32 -14.53 23.29
N ASN A 629 0.15 -14.42 24.54
CA ASN A 629 1.54 -14.11 24.86
C ASN A 629 2.49 -15.24 24.45
N ASN A 630 2.10 -16.49 24.70
CA ASN A 630 2.85 -17.67 24.25
C ASN A 630 2.90 -17.74 22.73
N TRP A 631 1.81 -17.39 22.04
CA TRP A 631 1.80 -17.31 20.58
C TRP A 631 2.80 -16.26 20.08
N LEU A 632 2.76 -15.07 20.66
CA LEU A 632 3.61 -13.94 20.27
C LEU A 632 5.06 -14.08 20.73
N GLY A 633 5.34 -14.98 21.67
CA GLY A 633 6.67 -15.17 22.29
C GLY A 633 7.09 -14.02 23.20
N LYS A 634 6.16 -13.16 23.62
CA LYS A 634 6.40 -11.99 24.45
C LYS A 634 5.16 -11.61 25.24
N SER A 635 5.37 -10.94 26.37
CA SER A 635 4.28 -10.43 27.21
C SER A 635 3.66 -9.18 26.60
N VAL A 636 2.55 -9.35 25.86
CA VAL A 636 1.80 -8.26 25.21
C VAL A 636 0.44 -8.07 25.88
N TYR A 637 -0.33 -9.15 26.01
CA TYR A 637 -1.66 -9.14 26.59
C TYR A 637 -1.62 -9.28 28.12
N THR A 638 -2.44 -8.48 28.78
CA THR A 638 -2.78 -8.63 30.19
C THR A 638 -4.30 -8.73 30.34
N THR A 639 -4.76 -9.01 31.56
CA THR A 639 -6.18 -9.12 31.88
C THR A 639 -6.56 -8.28 33.08
N VAL A 640 -7.78 -7.72 33.06
CA VAL A 640 -8.38 -7.03 34.21
C VAL A 640 -9.77 -7.61 34.44
N HIS A 641 -9.97 -8.20 35.61
CA HIS A 641 -11.27 -8.69 36.07
C HIS A 641 -12.15 -7.51 36.48
N THR A 642 -13.45 -7.59 36.20
CA THR A 642 -14.45 -6.56 36.57
C THR A 642 -13.99 -5.10 36.34
N PRO A 643 -13.50 -4.76 35.13
CA PRO A 643 -12.88 -3.47 34.88
C PRO A 643 -13.90 -2.32 34.99
N SER A 644 -13.44 -1.18 35.51
CA SER A 644 -14.21 0.06 35.45
C SER A 644 -14.34 0.56 34.00
N TYR A 645 -15.36 1.37 33.70
CA TYR A 645 -15.51 1.99 32.39
C TYR A 645 -14.27 2.77 31.95
N SER A 646 -13.65 3.55 32.87
CA SER A 646 -12.45 4.31 32.57
C SER A 646 -11.25 3.40 32.24
N THR A 647 -11.14 2.26 32.92
CA THR A 647 -10.11 1.24 32.61
C THR A 647 -10.31 0.66 31.22
N VAL A 648 -11.55 0.28 30.85
CA VAL A 648 -11.84 -0.26 29.52
C VAL A 648 -11.59 0.77 28.43
N ARG A 649 -12.04 2.02 28.62
CA ARG A 649 -11.82 3.09 27.65
C ARG A 649 -10.35 3.39 27.44
N ALA A 650 -9.56 3.53 28.52
CA ALA A 650 -8.12 3.77 28.41
C ALA A 650 -7.42 2.64 27.64
N ALA A 651 -7.72 1.38 27.98
CA ALA A 651 -7.15 0.23 27.31
C ALA A 651 -7.52 0.14 25.82
N ILE A 652 -8.74 0.52 25.43
CA ILE A 652 -9.15 0.61 24.01
C ILE A 652 -8.38 1.72 23.28
N LEU A 653 -8.18 2.89 23.90
CA LEU A 653 -7.43 3.97 23.26
C LEU A 653 -5.94 3.60 23.08
N ASP A 654 -5.36 2.93 24.08
CA ASP A 654 -3.99 2.41 24.01
C ASP A 654 -3.85 1.30 22.96
N SER A 655 -4.91 0.51 22.73
CA SER A 655 -4.89 -0.60 21.77
C SER A 655 -4.56 -0.12 20.35
N TYR A 656 -5.07 1.03 19.92
CA TYR A 656 -4.77 1.61 18.59
C TYR A 656 -3.33 2.09 18.43
N ASN A 657 -2.70 2.52 19.53
CA ASN A 657 -1.29 2.89 19.55
C ASN A 657 -0.42 1.63 19.44
N ASN A 658 -0.72 0.62 20.26
CA ASN A 658 -0.01 -0.64 20.31
C ASN A 658 -0.24 -1.52 19.07
N GLY A 659 -1.34 -1.29 18.35
CA GLY A 659 -1.71 -2.00 17.12
C GLY A 659 -2.38 -3.36 17.34
N TYR A 660 -2.66 -3.73 18.59
CA TYR A 660 -3.30 -4.99 18.98
C TYR A 660 -4.68 -4.71 19.54
N ALA A 661 -5.72 -5.31 18.97
CA ALA A 661 -7.09 -5.10 19.43
C ALA A 661 -7.36 -5.72 20.81
N SER A 662 -8.20 -5.04 21.60
CA SER A 662 -8.67 -5.56 22.88
C SER A 662 -9.80 -6.58 22.67
N ALA A 663 -9.96 -7.52 23.59
CA ALA A 663 -11.11 -8.42 23.66
C ALA A 663 -11.84 -8.25 24.99
N VAL A 664 -13.16 -8.17 24.93
CA VAL A 664 -14.04 -8.10 26.09
C VAL A 664 -14.60 -9.49 26.38
N ASP A 665 -14.57 -9.91 27.64
CA ASP A 665 -15.28 -11.08 28.14
C ASP A 665 -16.53 -10.58 28.87
N THR A 666 -17.68 -10.85 28.27
CA THR A 666 -18.99 -10.33 28.66
C THR A 666 -19.86 -11.46 29.17
N GLN A 667 -20.85 -11.13 30.00
CA GLN A 667 -21.83 -12.12 30.45
C GLN A 667 -23.25 -11.63 30.27
N GLU A 668 -24.04 -12.39 29.53
CA GLU A 668 -25.45 -12.13 29.26
C GLU A 668 -26.30 -13.03 30.15
N ARG A 669 -27.42 -12.48 30.67
CA ARG A 669 -28.29 -13.17 31.64
C ARG A 669 -29.65 -13.41 31.02
N ARG A 670 -30.19 -14.63 31.20
CA ARG A 670 -31.59 -14.92 30.91
C ARG A 670 -32.52 -13.92 31.62
N GLY A 671 -33.40 -13.27 30.85
CA GLY A 671 -34.33 -12.23 31.29
C GLY A 671 -33.71 -10.83 31.40
N GLY A 672 -32.42 -10.68 31.15
CA GLY A 672 -31.73 -9.39 31.08
C GLY A 672 -31.53 -8.90 29.64
N PRO A 673 -30.75 -7.82 29.47
CA PRO A 673 -30.30 -7.37 28.16
C PRO A 673 -29.46 -8.44 27.44
N HIS A 674 -29.55 -8.46 26.10
CA HIS A 674 -28.77 -9.33 25.22
C HIS A 674 -28.12 -8.52 24.10
N LEU A 675 -26.87 -8.82 23.78
CA LEU A 675 -26.11 -8.15 22.72
C LEU A 675 -26.43 -8.79 21.37
N ASN A 676 -26.32 -8.02 20.28
CA ASN A 676 -26.34 -8.52 18.89
C ASN A 676 -27.51 -9.45 18.50
N GLY A 677 -28.63 -9.40 19.22
CA GLY A 677 -29.77 -10.31 19.01
C GLY A 677 -29.58 -11.71 19.59
N HIS A 678 -28.66 -11.89 20.54
CA HIS A 678 -28.44 -13.16 21.20
C HIS A 678 -29.71 -13.73 21.84
N SER A 679 -29.79 -15.06 21.81
CA SER A 679 -30.88 -15.82 22.42
C SER A 679 -30.98 -15.53 23.91
N ASN A 680 -32.20 -15.47 24.44
CA ASN A 680 -32.47 -15.21 25.85
C ASN A 680 -31.99 -16.36 26.78
N SER A 681 -30.68 -16.42 27.00
CA SER A 681 -29.95 -17.48 27.69
C SER A 681 -28.87 -16.88 28.57
N THR A 682 -28.34 -17.64 29.53
CA THR A 682 -27.20 -17.18 30.34
C THR A 682 -25.90 -17.80 29.81
N PHE A 683 -24.95 -16.97 29.39
CA PHE A 683 -23.65 -17.42 28.90
C PHE A 683 -22.59 -16.30 29.01
N SER A 684 -21.32 -16.70 28.94
CA SER A 684 -20.18 -15.78 28.81
C SER A 684 -19.64 -15.80 27.40
N HIS A 685 -19.11 -14.66 26.94
CA HIS A 685 -18.74 -14.46 25.55
C HIS A 685 -17.55 -13.52 25.39
N ILE A 686 -16.51 -14.01 24.72
CA ILE A 686 -15.31 -13.24 24.38
C ILE A 686 -15.44 -12.69 22.97
N MET A 687 -15.46 -11.36 22.84
CA MET A 687 -15.60 -10.64 21.57
C MET A 687 -14.48 -9.61 21.39
N VAL A 688 -14.19 -9.21 20.15
CA VAL A 688 -13.09 -8.29 19.83
C VAL A 688 -13.60 -6.86 19.66
N VAL A 689 -12.93 -5.88 20.26
CA VAL A 689 -13.18 -4.46 20.01
C VAL A 689 -12.41 -4.03 18.75
N ASP A 690 -13.12 -3.69 17.69
CA ASP A 690 -12.53 -3.36 16.38
C ASP A 690 -12.43 -1.86 16.12
N ALA A 691 -13.47 -1.10 16.44
CA ALA A 691 -13.49 0.34 16.22
C ALA A 691 -14.04 1.09 17.42
N TYR A 692 -13.64 2.35 17.56
CA TYR A 692 -14.11 3.22 18.63
C TYR A 692 -14.32 4.64 18.11
N ASN A 693 -15.46 5.21 18.48
CA ASN A 693 -15.80 6.60 18.22
C ASN A 693 -15.61 7.42 19.49
N LEU A 694 -14.63 8.33 19.44
CA LEU A 694 -14.24 9.22 20.53
C LEU A 694 -15.34 10.21 20.94
N SER A 695 -16.21 10.59 20.00
CA SER A 695 -17.25 11.61 20.20
C SER A 695 -18.55 11.04 20.76
N SER A 696 -18.94 9.83 20.32
CA SER A 696 -20.19 9.18 20.73
C SER A 696 -20.00 8.08 21.77
N ASP A 697 -18.77 7.86 22.23
CA ASP A 697 -18.41 6.75 23.15
C ASP A 697 -18.95 5.40 22.66
N THR A 698 -18.82 5.14 21.36
CA THR A 698 -19.39 3.95 20.71
C THR A 698 -18.27 3.01 20.28
N ALA A 699 -18.34 1.75 20.72
CA ALA A 699 -17.45 0.69 20.30
C ALA A 699 -18.13 -0.19 19.24
N THR A 700 -17.39 -0.57 18.20
CA THR A 700 -17.78 -1.63 17.28
C THR A 700 -17.13 -2.93 17.72
N ILE A 701 -17.96 -3.94 17.95
CA ILE A 701 -17.59 -5.25 18.46
C ILE A 701 -17.69 -6.27 17.32
N VAL A 702 -16.67 -7.11 17.17
CA VAL A 702 -16.66 -8.27 16.27
C VAL A 702 -17.07 -9.50 17.06
N ASP A 703 -18.18 -10.09 16.65
CA ASP A 703 -18.83 -11.17 17.38
C ASP A 703 -18.57 -12.51 16.70
N PRO A 704 -17.76 -13.41 17.30
CA PRO A 704 -17.49 -14.71 16.69
C PRO A 704 -18.71 -15.65 16.68
N GLY A 705 -19.78 -15.36 17.42
CA GLY A 705 -21.03 -16.13 17.43
C GLY A 705 -21.96 -15.85 16.25
N ALA A 706 -21.75 -14.75 15.52
CA ALA A 706 -22.59 -14.29 14.42
C ALA A 706 -22.85 -15.36 13.35
N GLY A 707 -24.12 -15.69 13.09
CA GLY A 707 -24.51 -16.65 12.06
C GLY A 707 -24.09 -18.10 12.32
N THR A 708 -23.50 -18.41 13.48
CA THR A 708 -23.09 -19.77 13.84
C THR A 708 -23.85 -20.29 15.05
N ILE A 709 -23.96 -19.50 16.13
CA ILE A 709 -24.48 -19.94 17.44
C ILE A 709 -25.20 -18.78 18.16
N TRP A 710 -26.15 -19.11 19.04
CA TRP A 710 -26.86 -18.15 19.91
C TRP A 710 -27.70 -17.08 19.20
N GLY A 711 -27.98 -17.18 17.90
CA GLY A 711 -28.90 -16.28 17.19
C GLY A 711 -28.31 -14.89 16.89
N ALA A 712 -26.99 -14.70 17.06
CA ALA A 712 -26.29 -13.46 16.75
C ALA A 712 -26.52 -13.02 15.30
N SER A 713 -27.00 -11.79 15.14
CA SER A 713 -27.55 -11.27 13.88
C SER A 713 -26.51 -10.67 12.92
N ALA A 714 -25.46 -10.02 13.45
CA ALA A 714 -24.44 -9.35 12.65
C ALA A 714 -23.02 -9.75 13.05
N GLN A 715 -22.11 -9.90 12.07
CA GLN A 715 -20.69 -10.18 12.32
C GLN A 715 -19.99 -9.06 13.12
N LYS A 716 -20.49 -7.83 12.95
CA LYS A 716 -20.07 -6.66 13.71
C LYS A 716 -21.30 -5.87 14.15
N PHE A 717 -21.31 -5.39 15.38
CA PHE A 717 -22.36 -4.52 15.90
C PHE A 717 -21.74 -3.37 16.70
N SER A 718 -22.49 -2.28 16.85
CA SER A 718 -22.06 -1.11 17.61
C SER A 718 -22.80 -1.02 18.93
N VAL A 719 -22.11 -0.62 20.00
CA VAL A 719 -22.66 -0.48 21.34
C VAL A 719 -22.01 0.70 22.06
N ASN A 720 -22.77 1.43 22.88
CA ASN A 720 -22.18 2.44 23.76
C ASN A 720 -21.26 1.75 24.79
N LEU A 721 -20.04 2.25 24.96
CA LEU A 721 -19.03 1.56 25.77
C LEU A 721 -19.41 1.54 27.25
N ASN A 722 -19.93 2.64 27.79
CA ASN A 722 -20.40 2.68 29.17
C ASN A 722 -21.56 1.69 29.42
N TYR A 723 -22.50 1.58 28.48
CA TYR A 723 -23.56 0.57 28.55
C TYR A 723 -23.01 -0.86 28.54
N LEU A 724 -22.08 -1.17 27.63
CA LEU A 724 -21.42 -2.48 27.54
C LEU A 724 -20.78 -2.87 28.88
N VAL A 725 -20.00 -1.96 29.47
CA VAL A 725 -19.28 -2.23 30.71
C VAL A 725 -20.24 -2.41 31.88
N THR A 726 -21.19 -1.48 32.05
CA THR A 726 -22.08 -1.47 33.23
C THR A 726 -23.07 -2.64 33.24
N GLN A 727 -23.54 -3.08 32.07
CA GLN A 727 -24.51 -4.18 31.98
C GLN A 727 -23.86 -5.55 31.98
N PHE A 728 -22.69 -5.71 31.35
CA PHE A 728 -22.17 -7.06 31.04
C PHE A 728 -20.81 -7.38 31.64
N MET A 729 -20.10 -6.41 32.24
CA MET A 729 -18.70 -6.59 32.68
C MET A 729 -18.42 -6.21 34.14
N GLN A 730 -19.45 -5.86 34.93
CA GLN A 730 -19.29 -5.43 36.33
C GLN A 730 -19.86 -6.40 37.38
N LYS A 731 -20.79 -7.28 37.00
CA LYS A 731 -21.45 -8.19 37.95
C LYS A 731 -21.53 -9.60 37.35
N GLU A 732 -20.97 -10.56 38.07
CA GLU A 732 -21.08 -11.97 37.69
C GLU A 732 -22.44 -12.55 38.09
N VAL A 733 -22.96 -13.38 37.20
CA VAL A 733 -24.15 -14.20 37.33
C VAL A 733 -23.78 -15.60 37.84
N PHE A 734 -22.57 -16.08 37.51
CA PHE A 734 -21.97 -17.29 38.09
C PHE A 734 -20.98 -16.86 39.18
N PHE A 735 -21.32 -17.09 40.45
CA PHE A 735 -20.53 -16.61 41.60
C PHE A 735 -19.19 -17.33 41.85
N ASP A 736 -18.76 -18.25 40.97
CA ASP A 736 -17.69 -19.21 41.28
C ASP A 736 -16.47 -19.21 40.33
N ARG A 737 -16.37 -18.35 39.29
CA ARG A 737 -15.39 -18.62 38.21
C ARG A 737 -14.71 -17.46 37.47
N GLU A 738 -14.83 -16.20 37.90
CA GLU A 738 -14.17 -15.05 37.26
C GLU A 738 -14.37 -15.03 35.73
N HIS A 739 -15.59 -14.77 35.25
CA HIS A 739 -16.03 -14.97 33.87
C HIS A 739 -16.31 -13.67 33.09
N ILE A 740 -15.92 -12.52 33.63
CA ILE A 740 -16.07 -11.22 32.98
C ILE A 740 -14.80 -10.39 33.11
N GLY A 741 -14.42 -9.69 32.06
CA GLY A 741 -13.27 -8.80 32.12
C GLY A 741 -12.73 -8.36 30.77
N LEU A 742 -11.54 -7.77 30.79
CA LEU A 742 -10.89 -7.20 29.61
C LEU A 742 -9.55 -7.86 29.37
N HIS A 743 -9.30 -8.29 28.14
CA HIS A 743 -8.00 -8.68 27.63
C HIS A 743 -7.47 -7.59 26.70
N TYR A 744 -6.32 -7.01 27.00
CA TYR A 744 -5.78 -5.90 26.21
C TYR A 744 -4.25 -5.89 26.18
N ALA A 745 -3.69 -5.26 25.15
CA ALA A 745 -2.26 -5.11 25.00
C ALA A 745 -1.73 -3.94 25.85
N ARG A 746 -0.69 -4.20 26.64
CA ARG A 746 0.08 -3.16 27.36
C ARG A 746 1.39 -2.86 26.67
#